data_AF-A0AB39IQA7-F1
#
_entry.id   AF-A0AB39IQA7-F1
#
_cell.length_a   1.000
_cell.length_b   1.000
_cell.length_c   1.000
_cell.angle_alpha   90.00
_cell.angle_beta   90.00
_cell.angle_gamma   90.00
#
_symmetry.space_group_name_H-M   'P 1'
#
loop_
_entity.id
_entity.type
_entity.pdbx_description
1 polymer ?
#
loop_
_entity_poly.entity_id
_entity_poly.type
_entity_poly.pdbx_seq_one_letter_code
_entity_poly.pdbx_strand_id
1 'polypeptide(L)'
;MTSDNSEKSADNGEQRWAYAWNAPRTAILPESSTLSSDTLRQGQAVLYQLALLPRFLADHFRRRFEYLKQHQGLQAAFNYLLAVVHRRLWPRIDAVNSRYRMNTRRSSRFISEAEQYHQLPDMPDRVLSAFASRIAGHMNDAYNARCDQYLQACSGNHHMPLFSDEIQTRLYGQLATLAQALNVTPAYWHRHQSGTLTLEQACAGIMRLVTPRWWERQLKIQRTRWREALWIASGEVSRAASPFLSRQAWQESHYRRLATLDFLKSRDLENTRSGERVDLIDKVMSSIANPSIRRMELMAMLAGIERYATAHQHIGMLVTLTAPGHYHPTRTRNHDQVLPNTGWMPDCPSPKMTQHYLVKLWSKIRTALKDRKLSVYGLRVVEPHHDGTPHWHLMLYCERAQRQAIVDILRRYVLQQENSGAAQRLFDCKHINKGGATAYVAKYIAKNIDGYALDDETDHETGKPLKDMAAAASAWASLWRIPQFHFIGLPTVGAYRECRRIRSRSLTGALGEQAERVRYAADHGDFAAYIEAQGGANVARKCQSVRVARAASERLNAYDETIVRTVGIFSVQCGSERVFPTRPDEWRIVAKNRTTHHDETDRQRSALPWSSVNNCGGRISRAALPSSYRDIPRVPSARLTNFQRDKLASLGPRLRQRGIHLSRWEREALVRGARVSVDGQLIDEIRNKAISAVDGKRIMDTQVLHL
;
A
#
# COMPACT_ATOMS: atom_id res chain seq x y z
N MET A 1 -52.55 22.41 -73.88
CA MET A 1 -52.43 23.00 -75.22
C MET A 1 -50.96 23.05 -75.59
N THR A 2 -50.69 22.64 -76.82
CA THR A 2 -49.42 22.20 -77.42
C THR A 2 -48.35 23.29 -77.58
N SER A 3 -47.16 22.81 -77.98
CA SER A 3 -45.99 23.46 -78.59
C SER A 3 -45.08 24.29 -77.67
N ASP A 4 -43.79 24.01 -77.44
CA ASP A 4 -42.66 23.50 -78.26
C ASP A 4 -41.72 24.62 -78.77
N ASN A 5 -40.47 24.51 -78.31
CA ASN A 5 -39.16 24.98 -78.79
C ASN A 5 -38.98 26.28 -79.61
N SER A 6 -38.05 27.15 -79.17
CA SER A 6 -36.67 27.18 -79.71
C SER A 6 -35.80 28.33 -79.14
N GLU A 7 -34.64 27.92 -78.62
CA GLU A 7 -33.33 28.58 -78.56
C GLU A 7 -33.21 30.12 -78.45
N LYS A 8 -32.87 30.58 -77.24
CA LYS A 8 -32.01 31.76 -77.04
C LYS A 8 -30.62 31.29 -76.62
N SER A 9 -29.65 31.42 -77.51
CA SER A 9 -28.23 31.37 -77.19
C SER A 9 -27.88 32.55 -76.27
N ALA A 10 -27.61 32.24 -75.00
CA ALA A 10 -27.05 33.19 -74.06
C ALA A 10 -25.52 33.19 -74.22
N ASP A 11 -25.04 34.32 -74.68
CA ASP A 11 -23.67 34.82 -74.64
C ASP A 11 -23.01 34.55 -73.28
N ASN A 12 -22.13 33.54 -73.20
CA ASN A 12 -21.25 33.34 -72.06
C ASN A 12 -19.93 34.05 -72.38
N GLY A 13 -19.85 35.31 -71.94
CA GLY A 13 -18.65 36.13 -72.03
C GLY A 13 -17.43 35.42 -71.44
N GLU A 14 -16.44 35.14 -72.29
CA GLU A 14 -15.12 34.69 -71.87
C GLU A 14 -14.44 35.81 -71.07
N GLN A 15 -14.34 35.62 -69.75
CA GLN A 15 -13.52 36.47 -68.87
C GLN A 15 -12.03 36.35 -69.27
N ARG A 16 -11.56 37.29 -70.08
CA ARG A 16 -10.13 37.46 -70.39
C ARG A 16 -9.41 38.12 -69.22
N TRP A 17 -8.55 37.36 -68.56
CA TRP A 17 -7.68 37.86 -67.49
C TRP A 17 -6.46 38.58 -68.10
N ALA A 18 -6.05 39.71 -67.50
CA ALA A 18 -4.97 40.55 -68.02
C ALA A 18 -3.61 39.83 -68.16
N TYR A 19 -3.36 38.80 -67.37
CA TYR A 19 -2.19 37.91 -67.46
C TYR A 19 -2.59 36.48 -67.06
N ALA A 20 -1.89 35.46 -67.57
CA ALA A 20 -2.23 34.05 -67.34
C ALA A 20 -2.25 33.65 -65.84
N TRP A 21 -1.48 34.34 -64.99
CA TRP A 21 -1.45 34.10 -63.54
C TRP A 21 -2.60 34.77 -62.77
N ASN A 22 -3.41 35.60 -63.43
CA ASN A 22 -4.59 36.26 -62.85
C ASN A 22 -5.88 35.43 -63.02
N ALA A 23 -5.84 34.34 -63.79
CA ALA A 23 -6.95 33.41 -63.88
C ALA A 23 -7.16 32.72 -62.51
N PRO A 24 -8.42 32.60 -62.01
CA PRO A 24 -8.68 31.85 -60.80
C PRO A 24 -8.15 30.44 -60.96
N ARG A 25 -7.15 30.08 -60.16
CA ARG A 25 -6.59 28.73 -60.17
C ARG A 25 -7.69 27.78 -59.76
N THR A 26 -7.82 26.67 -60.49
CA THR A 26 -8.70 25.56 -60.08
C THR A 26 -8.42 25.27 -58.61
N ALA A 27 -9.45 25.29 -57.78
CA ALA A 27 -9.30 24.96 -56.37
C ALA A 27 -8.61 23.59 -56.31
N ILE A 28 -7.39 23.56 -55.77
CA ILE A 28 -6.74 22.30 -55.43
C ILE A 28 -7.61 21.76 -54.29
N LEU A 29 -8.54 20.87 -54.63
CA LEU A 29 -9.16 20.00 -53.64
C LEU A 29 -7.99 19.41 -52.85
N PRO A 30 -7.99 19.48 -51.50
CA PRO A 30 -6.97 18.80 -50.73
C PRO A 30 -6.93 17.37 -51.27
N GLU A 31 -5.77 16.91 -51.73
CA GLU A 31 -5.60 15.50 -52.09
C GLU A 31 -6.29 14.71 -50.98
N SER A 32 -7.39 14.05 -51.31
CA SER A 32 -8.07 13.18 -50.37
C SER A 32 -6.98 12.24 -49.88
N SER A 33 -6.55 12.38 -48.62
CA SER A 33 -5.43 11.65 -48.07
C SER A 33 -5.81 10.18 -48.01
N THR A 34 -5.70 9.49 -49.13
CA THR A 34 -6.02 8.09 -49.26
C THR A 34 -4.84 7.34 -48.66
N LEU A 35 -5.05 6.85 -47.43
CA LEU A 35 -4.12 5.90 -46.83
C LEU A 35 -3.87 4.76 -47.82
N SER A 36 -2.62 4.30 -47.92
CA SER A 36 -2.32 3.15 -48.77
C SER A 36 -3.12 1.93 -48.30
N SER A 37 -3.49 1.06 -49.25
CA SER A 37 -4.22 -0.19 -48.96
C SER A 37 -3.53 -1.02 -47.87
N ASP A 38 -2.19 -1.06 -47.88
CA ASP A 38 -1.39 -1.74 -46.86
C ASP A 38 -1.52 -1.09 -45.48
N THR A 39 -1.50 0.25 -45.41
CA THR A 39 -1.67 0.98 -44.15
C THR A 39 -3.06 0.73 -43.56
N LEU A 40 -4.09 0.71 -44.41
CA LEU A 40 -5.45 0.37 -44.01
C LEU A 40 -5.53 -1.05 -43.47
N ARG A 41 -4.98 -2.04 -44.18
CA ARG A 41 -4.96 -3.44 -43.77
C ARG A 41 -4.22 -3.64 -42.45
N GLN A 42 -3.05 -3.05 -42.29
CA GLN A 42 -2.27 -3.13 -41.05
C GLN A 42 -3.01 -2.46 -39.89
N GLY A 43 -3.57 -1.26 -40.09
CA GLY A 43 -4.30 -0.57 -39.03
C GLY A 43 -5.57 -1.30 -38.63
N GLN A 44 -6.29 -1.92 -39.58
CA GLN A 44 -7.42 -2.79 -39.29
C GLN A 44 -7.01 -4.01 -38.46
N ALA A 45 -5.87 -4.64 -38.78
CA ALA A 45 -5.35 -5.75 -37.99
C ALA A 45 -5.02 -5.32 -36.53
N VAL A 46 -4.42 -4.14 -36.35
CA VAL A 46 -4.16 -3.58 -35.01
C VAL A 46 -5.47 -3.29 -34.26
N LEU A 47 -6.49 -2.77 -34.93
CA LEU A 47 -7.81 -2.54 -34.32
C LEU A 47 -8.48 -3.86 -33.88
N TYR A 48 -8.34 -4.93 -34.67
CA TYR A 48 -8.79 -6.28 -34.28
C TYR A 48 -8.05 -6.78 -33.05
N GLN A 49 -6.72 -6.63 -33.01
CA GLN A 49 -5.91 -6.98 -31.85
C GLN A 49 -6.31 -6.18 -30.61
N LEU A 50 -6.55 -4.87 -30.75
CA LEU A 50 -7.03 -4.01 -29.67
C LEU A 50 -8.37 -4.50 -29.09
N ALA A 51 -9.26 -5.06 -29.90
CA ALA A 51 -10.52 -5.61 -29.44
C ALA A 51 -10.37 -6.86 -28.53
N LEU A 52 -9.20 -7.52 -28.56
CA LEU A 52 -8.87 -8.64 -27.69
C LEU A 52 -8.29 -8.21 -26.34
N LEU A 53 -7.86 -6.95 -26.21
CA LEU A 53 -7.41 -6.40 -24.93
C LEU A 53 -8.60 -6.22 -23.97
N PRO A 54 -8.31 -6.12 -22.65
CA PRO A 54 -9.30 -5.63 -21.71
C PRO A 54 -9.94 -4.32 -22.20
N ARG A 55 -11.27 -4.24 -22.12
CA ARG A 55 -12.14 -3.11 -22.47
C ARG A 55 -11.57 -1.78 -21.98
N PHE A 56 -11.15 -1.69 -20.71
CA PHE A 56 -10.61 -0.44 -20.16
C PHE A 56 -9.42 0.10 -20.98
N LEU A 57 -8.59 -0.81 -21.50
CA LEU A 57 -7.39 -0.49 -22.26
C LEU A 57 -7.68 -0.31 -23.75
N ALA A 58 -8.53 -1.18 -24.31
CA ALA A 58 -9.04 -1.06 -25.67
C ALA A 58 -9.74 0.29 -25.89
N ASP A 59 -10.63 0.69 -24.97
CA ASP A 59 -11.35 1.96 -25.01
C ASP A 59 -10.43 3.16 -24.82
N HIS A 60 -9.34 3.01 -24.07
CA HIS A 60 -8.31 4.04 -23.96
C HIS A 60 -7.65 4.30 -25.32
N PHE A 61 -7.17 3.25 -26.00
CA PHE A 61 -6.55 3.40 -27.32
C PHE A 61 -7.55 3.85 -28.39
N ARG A 62 -8.78 3.32 -28.38
CA ARG A 62 -9.83 3.69 -29.33
C ARG A 62 -10.26 5.15 -29.19
N ARG A 63 -10.44 5.65 -27.97
CA ARG A 63 -10.77 7.08 -27.76
C ARG A 63 -9.70 8.01 -28.32
N ARG A 64 -8.43 7.67 -28.13
CA ARG A 64 -7.33 8.47 -28.71
C ARG A 64 -7.31 8.39 -30.23
N PHE A 65 -7.55 7.22 -30.80
CA PHE A 65 -7.66 7.04 -32.24
C PHE A 65 -8.80 7.89 -32.84
N GLU A 66 -10.01 7.80 -32.29
CA GLU A 66 -11.16 8.57 -32.77
C GLU A 66 -10.94 10.08 -32.62
N TYR A 67 -10.33 10.51 -31.51
CA TYR A 67 -9.96 11.91 -31.33
C TYR A 67 -9.01 12.39 -32.43
N LEU A 68 -7.94 11.65 -32.72
CA LEU A 68 -6.99 12.01 -33.79
C LEU A 68 -7.65 11.98 -35.16
N LYS A 69 -8.53 11.01 -35.43
CA LYS A 69 -9.27 10.90 -36.69
C LYS A 69 -10.16 12.12 -36.91
N GLN A 70 -10.86 12.57 -35.87
CA GLN A 70 -11.75 13.74 -35.92
C GLN A 70 -11.00 15.07 -36.05
N HIS A 71 -9.85 15.23 -35.38
CA HIS A 71 -9.18 16.54 -35.24
C HIS A 71 -7.94 16.70 -36.14
N GLN A 72 -7.30 15.61 -36.56
CA GLN A 72 -6.04 15.61 -37.31
C GLN A 72 -6.10 14.71 -38.56
N GLY A 73 -7.28 14.15 -38.87
CA GLY A 73 -7.51 13.31 -40.04
C GLY A 73 -7.08 11.85 -39.86
N LEU A 74 -7.44 11.05 -40.86
CA LEU A 74 -7.29 9.59 -40.83
C LEU A 74 -5.81 9.16 -40.78
N GLN A 75 -4.92 9.91 -41.43
CA GLN A 75 -3.50 9.60 -41.47
C GLN A 75 -2.83 9.71 -40.09
N ALA A 76 -3.12 10.76 -39.32
CA ALA A 76 -2.62 10.90 -37.96
C ALA A 76 -3.12 9.77 -37.04
N ALA A 77 -4.39 9.38 -37.20
CA ALA A 77 -4.99 8.30 -36.42
C ALA A 77 -4.33 6.94 -36.70
N PHE A 78 -4.09 6.58 -37.97
CA PHE A 78 -3.41 5.34 -38.34
C PHE A 78 -1.92 5.36 -37.98
N ASN A 79 -1.25 6.50 -38.11
CA ASN A 79 0.14 6.65 -37.63
C ASN A 79 0.25 6.38 -36.13
N TYR A 80 -0.73 6.84 -35.33
CA TYR A 80 -0.79 6.51 -33.92
C TYR A 80 -0.95 5.00 -33.67
N LEU A 81 -1.87 4.33 -34.36
CA LEU A 81 -2.05 2.88 -34.23
C LEU A 81 -0.78 2.10 -34.58
N LEU A 82 -0.17 2.39 -35.72
CA LEU A 82 0.95 1.61 -36.22
C LEU A 82 2.25 1.94 -35.49
N ALA A 83 2.58 3.23 -35.38
CA ALA A 83 3.88 3.66 -34.85
C ALA A 83 3.92 3.71 -33.31
N VAL A 84 2.79 3.99 -32.66
CA VAL A 84 2.73 4.10 -31.19
C VAL A 84 2.18 2.82 -30.59
N VAL A 85 0.93 2.46 -30.90
CA VAL A 85 0.25 1.32 -30.26
C VAL A 85 0.95 0.02 -30.63
N HIS A 86 0.99 -0.34 -31.91
CA HIS A 86 1.55 -1.62 -32.36
C HIS A 86 3.07 -1.70 -32.18
N ARG A 87 3.83 -0.72 -32.67
CA ARG A 87 5.30 -0.81 -32.64
C ARG A 87 5.92 -0.58 -31.26
N ARG A 88 5.39 0.34 -30.44
CA ARG A 88 6.03 0.76 -29.17
C ARG A 88 5.36 0.19 -27.93
N LEU A 89 4.03 0.12 -27.88
CA LEU A 89 3.30 -0.26 -26.67
C LEU A 89 2.89 -1.73 -26.65
N TRP A 90 2.55 -2.31 -27.79
CA TRP A 90 2.06 -3.69 -27.89
C TRP A 90 3.05 -4.71 -27.32
N PRO A 91 4.36 -4.67 -27.63
CA PRO A 91 5.30 -5.65 -27.08
C PRO A 91 5.41 -5.58 -25.55
N ARG A 92 5.21 -4.38 -24.98
CA ARG A 92 5.19 -4.14 -23.53
C ARG A 92 3.94 -4.72 -22.89
N ILE A 93 2.78 -4.49 -23.51
CA ILE A 93 1.47 -5.02 -23.09
C ILE A 93 1.49 -6.55 -23.15
N ASP A 94 1.99 -7.12 -24.24
CA ASP A 94 2.09 -8.57 -24.43
C ASP A 94 3.03 -9.22 -23.42
N ALA A 95 4.19 -8.61 -23.13
CA ALA A 95 5.09 -9.09 -22.08
C ALA A 95 4.43 -9.09 -20.69
N VAL A 96 3.65 -8.05 -20.35
CA VAL A 96 2.87 -8.02 -19.10
C VAL A 96 1.80 -9.10 -19.10
N ASN A 97 0.98 -9.19 -20.15
CA ASN A 97 -0.07 -10.21 -20.27
C ASN A 97 0.50 -11.63 -20.18
N SER A 98 1.61 -11.91 -20.85
CA SER A 98 2.30 -13.20 -20.81
C SER A 98 2.72 -13.60 -19.41
N ARG A 99 3.17 -12.64 -18.58
CA ARG A 99 3.52 -12.90 -17.17
C ARG A 99 2.31 -13.23 -16.30
N TYR A 100 1.20 -12.53 -16.53
CA TYR A 100 -0.02 -12.73 -15.73
C TYR A 100 -0.89 -13.86 -16.26
N ARG A 101 -0.65 -14.36 -17.48
CA ARG A 101 -1.41 -15.47 -18.06
C ARG A 101 -1.33 -16.71 -17.17
N MET A 102 -2.40 -17.50 -17.18
CA MET A 102 -2.41 -18.80 -16.51
C MET A 102 -1.28 -19.68 -17.06
N ASN A 103 -0.52 -20.29 -16.16
CA ASN A 103 0.54 -21.22 -16.52
C ASN A 103 -0.03 -22.64 -16.72
N THR A 104 -0.60 -22.87 -17.89
CA THR A 104 -1.21 -24.16 -18.29
C THR A 104 -0.18 -25.29 -18.38
N ARG A 105 1.11 -24.98 -18.57
CA ARG A 105 2.19 -25.98 -18.53
C ARG A 105 2.40 -26.55 -17.12
N ARG A 106 2.13 -25.74 -16.09
CA ARG A 106 2.22 -26.18 -14.68
C ARG A 106 1.05 -27.06 -14.27
N SER A 107 -0.14 -26.81 -14.83
CA SER A 107 -1.30 -27.68 -14.65
C SER A 107 -2.31 -27.48 -15.76
N SER A 108 -2.77 -28.60 -16.34
CA SER A 108 -3.86 -28.63 -17.32
C SER A 108 -5.26 -28.57 -16.69
N ARG A 109 -5.37 -28.68 -15.35
CA ARG A 109 -6.66 -28.79 -14.64
C ARG A 109 -7.58 -27.59 -14.89
N PHE A 110 -7.01 -26.41 -15.10
CA PHE A 110 -7.75 -25.16 -15.30
C PHE A 110 -7.78 -24.69 -16.76
N ILE A 111 -7.46 -25.53 -17.74
CA ILE A 111 -7.41 -25.13 -19.15
C ILE A 111 -8.75 -24.52 -19.61
N SER A 112 -9.88 -25.09 -19.19
CA SER A 112 -11.22 -24.57 -19.49
C SER A 112 -11.49 -23.18 -18.90
N GLU A 113 -10.75 -22.80 -17.86
CA GLU A 113 -10.90 -21.53 -17.15
C GLU A 113 -9.91 -20.46 -17.67
N ALA A 114 -9.01 -20.81 -18.60
CA ALA A 114 -7.90 -19.95 -19.01
C ALA A 114 -8.34 -18.65 -19.69
N GLU A 115 -9.36 -18.73 -20.57
CA GLU A 115 -9.91 -17.55 -21.26
C GLU A 115 -10.56 -16.59 -20.27
N GLN A 116 -11.37 -17.11 -19.36
CA GLN A 116 -12.02 -16.29 -18.34
C GLN A 116 -11.02 -15.68 -17.36
N TYR A 117 -9.97 -16.41 -16.99
CA TYR A 117 -8.87 -15.89 -16.20
C TYR A 117 -8.12 -14.77 -16.94
N HIS A 118 -7.98 -14.84 -18.26
CA HIS A 118 -7.36 -13.76 -19.05
C HIS A 118 -8.17 -12.46 -19.01
N GLN A 119 -9.49 -12.55 -18.83
CA GLN A 119 -10.39 -11.41 -18.65
C GLN A 119 -10.39 -10.85 -17.21
N LEU A 120 -9.57 -11.39 -16.31
CA LEU A 120 -9.49 -10.94 -14.91
C LEU A 120 -9.34 -9.41 -14.77
N PRO A 121 -8.51 -8.69 -15.57
CA PRO A 121 -8.37 -7.24 -15.48
C PRO A 121 -9.67 -6.44 -15.63
N ASP A 122 -10.71 -6.99 -16.28
CA ASP A 122 -12.03 -6.35 -16.43
C ASP A 122 -13.15 -7.01 -15.63
N MET A 123 -12.85 -8.16 -15.03
CA MET A 123 -13.86 -9.00 -14.41
C MET A 123 -14.59 -8.24 -13.29
N PRO A 124 -15.92 -8.01 -13.40
CA PRO A 124 -16.70 -7.36 -12.36
C PRO A 124 -16.73 -8.19 -11.06
N ASP A 125 -16.92 -7.55 -9.91
CA ASP A 125 -16.86 -8.22 -8.60
C ASP A 125 -17.81 -9.43 -8.47
N ARG A 126 -19.03 -9.33 -9.01
CA ARG A 126 -19.99 -10.45 -9.01
C ARG A 126 -19.49 -11.64 -9.82
N VAL A 127 -18.96 -11.39 -11.01
CA VAL A 127 -18.40 -12.43 -11.90
C VAL A 127 -17.14 -13.04 -11.29
N LEU A 128 -16.29 -12.20 -10.69
CA LEU A 128 -15.08 -12.64 -9.99
C LEU A 128 -15.41 -13.54 -8.80
N SER A 129 -16.46 -13.22 -8.05
CA SER A 129 -16.90 -14.05 -6.93
C SER A 129 -17.38 -15.43 -7.40
N ALA A 130 -18.17 -15.48 -8.48
CA ALA A 130 -18.59 -16.74 -9.09
C ALA A 130 -17.40 -17.56 -9.65
N PHE A 131 -16.45 -16.88 -10.30
CA PHE A 131 -15.23 -17.51 -10.79
C PHE A 131 -14.35 -18.07 -9.66
N ALA A 132 -14.19 -17.32 -8.57
CA ALA A 132 -13.49 -17.78 -7.37
C ALA A 132 -14.14 -19.03 -6.76
N SER A 133 -15.47 -19.11 -6.75
CA SER A 133 -16.20 -20.30 -6.33
C SER A 133 -15.93 -21.50 -7.24
N ARG A 134 -15.89 -21.32 -8.56
CA ARG A 134 -15.52 -22.40 -9.49
C ARG A 134 -14.10 -22.91 -9.27
N ILE A 135 -13.12 -22.01 -9.14
CA ILE A 135 -11.73 -22.40 -8.86
C ILE A 135 -11.62 -23.17 -7.54
N ALA A 136 -12.33 -22.73 -6.50
CA ALA A 136 -12.38 -23.44 -5.23
C ALA A 136 -13.03 -24.82 -5.35
N GLY A 137 -14.10 -24.95 -6.16
CA GLY A 137 -14.72 -26.24 -6.49
C GLY A 137 -13.74 -27.18 -7.19
N HIS A 138 -13.04 -26.71 -8.22
CA HIS A 138 -11.99 -27.49 -8.89
C HIS A 138 -10.87 -27.94 -7.95
N MET A 139 -10.48 -27.11 -6.98
CA MET A 139 -9.51 -27.46 -5.94
C MET A 139 -10.06 -28.52 -4.97
N ASN A 140 -11.34 -28.42 -4.60
CA ASN A 140 -12.02 -29.39 -3.74
C ASN A 140 -12.16 -30.75 -4.42
N ASP A 141 -12.58 -30.78 -5.69
CA ASP A 141 -12.67 -32.02 -6.48
C ASP A 141 -11.28 -32.67 -6.64
N ALA A 142 -10.27 -31.83 -6.86
CA ALA A 142 -8.88 -32.26 -6.95
C ALA A 142 -8.34 -32.82 -5.63
N TYR A 143 -8.81 -32.32 -4.48
CA TYR A 143 -8.50 -32.85 -3.17
C TYR A 143 -9.18 -34.21 -2.96
N ASN A 144 -10.51 -34.26 -3.14
CA ASN A 144 -11.31 -35.47 -2.95
C ASN A 144 -10.83 -36.63 -3.81
N ALA A 145 -10.60 -36.39 -5.11
CA ALA A 145 -10.10 -37.44 -6.01
C ALA A 145 -8.76 -38.04 -5.55
N ARG A 146 -7.89 -37.24 -4.92
CA ARG A 146 -6.61 -37.72 -4.39
C ARG A 146 -6.77 -38.48 -3.08
N CYS A 147 -7.70 -38.05 -2.24
CA CYS A 147 -8.09 -38.81 -1.04
C CYS A 147 -8.64 -40.19 -1.45
N ASP A 148 -9.54 -40.23 -2.43
CA ASP A 148 -10.12 -41.49 -2.92
C ASP A 148 -9.06 -42.42 -3.51
N GLN A 149 -8.16 -41.89 -4.36
CA GLN A 149 -7.03 -42.66 -4.90
C GLN A 149 -6.14 -43.23 -3.79
N TYR A 150 -5.88 -42.45 -2.75
CA TYR A 150 -5.08 -42.91 -1.61
C TYR A 150 -5.79 -44.01 -0.82
N LEU A 151 -7.08 -43.84 -0.53
CA LEU A 151 -7.88 -44.83 0.18
C LEU A 151 -7.98 -46.13 -0.61
N GLN A 152 -8.21 -46.06 -1.93
CA GLN A 152 -8.21 -47.21 -2.83
C GLN A 152 -6.88 -47.97 -2.81
N ALA A 153 -5.76 -47.26 -2.87
CA ALA A 153 -4.43 -47.87 -2.80
C ALA A 153 -4.13 -48.53 -1.44
N CYS A 154 -4.81 -48.09 -0.37
CA CYS A 154 -4.63 -48.62 0.98
C CYS A 154 -5.67 -49.67 1.39
N SER A 155 -6.59 -50.08 0.51
CA SER A 155 -7.73 -50.97 0.81
C SER A 155 -7.38 -52.35 1.38
N GLY A 156 -6.10 -52.72 1.45
CA GLY A 156 -5.59 -53.95 2.10
C GLY A 156 -4.84 -53.72 3.43
N ASN A 157 -4.58 -52.47 3.83
CA ASN A 157 -3.79 -52.11 5.02
C ASN A 157 -4.59 -51.14 5.91
N HIS A 158 -5.33 -51.68 6.88
CA HIS A 158 -6.23 -50.95 7.80
C HIS A 158 -5.54 -49.97 8.76
N HIS A 159 -4.22 -49.75 8.63
CA HIS A 159 -3.41 -48.99 9.58
C HIS A 159 -2.89 -47.64 9.05
N MET A 160 -3.25 -47.20 7.85
CA MET A 160 -2.71 -45.96 7.26
C MET A 160 -3.74 -44.81 7.27
N PRO A 161 -3.62 -43.82 8.20
CA PRO A 161 -4.61 -42.76 8.34
C PRO A 161 -4.44 -41.67 7.27
N LEU A 162 -5.55 -41.29 6.62
CA LEU A 162 -5.61 -40.18 5.64
C LEU A 162 -5.10 -38.85 6.22
N PHE A 163 -5.29 -38.64 7.53
CA PHE A 163 -4.88 -37.43 8.26
C PHE A 163 -3.50 -37.55 8.91
N SER A 164 -2.62 -38.41 8.40
CA SER A 164 -1.21 -38.38 8.80
C SER A 164 -0.47 -37.17 8.23
N ASP A 165 0.60 -36.76 8.90
CA ASP A 165 1.45 -35.63 8.51
C ASP A 165 2.02 -35.79 7.09
N GLU A 166 2.53 -36.99 6.78
CA GLU A 166 3.09 -37.32 5.45
C GLU A 166 2.05 -37.13 4.34
N ILE A 167 0.85 -37.68 4.54
CA ILE A 167 -0.20 -37.68 3.52
C ILE A 167 -0.77 -36.29 3.32
N GLN A 168 -1.09 -35.56 4.39
CA GLN A 168 -1.63 -34.21 4.28
C GLN A 168 -0.60 -33.24 3.70
N THR A 169 0.68 -33.37 4.05
CA THR A 169 1.76 -32.58 3.44
C THR A 169 1.87 -32.84 1.94
N ARG A 170 1.78 -34.11 1.52
CA ARG A 170 1.78 -34.50 0.10
C ARG A 170 0.56 -33.95 -0.65
N LEU A 171 -0.65 -34.10 -0.10
CA LEU A 171 -1.88 -33.58 -0.68
C LEU A 171 -1.84 -32.05 -0.82
N TYR A 172 -1.39 -31.37 0.23
CA TYR A 172 -1.16 -29.92 0.21
C TYR A 172 -0.21 -29.53 -0.93
N GLY A 173 0.95 -30.20 -1.06
CA GLY A 173 1.94 -29.90 -2.10
C GLY A 173 1.39 -30.01 -3.52
N GLN A 174 0.58 -31.04 -3.76
CA GLN A 174 -0.09 -31.27 -5.04
C GLN A 174 -1.11 -30.16 -5.34
N LEU A 175 -1.98 -29.79 -4.39
CA LEU A 175 -2.93 -28.69 -4.57
C LEU A 175 -2.24 -27.33 -4.69
N ALA A 176 -1.16 -27.12 -3.93
CA ALA A 176 -0.39 -25.90 -3.99
C ALA A 176 0.25 -25.68 -5.37
N THR A 177 0.66 -26.76 -6.04
CA THR A 177 1.15 -26.72 -7.42
C THR A 177 0.05 -26.29 -8.40
N LEU A 178 -1.19 -26.75 -8.20
CA LEU A 178 -2.35 -26.30 -8.97
C LEU A 178 -2.57 -24.78 -8.77
N ALA A 179 -2.48 -24.29 -7.54
CA ALA A 179 -2.67 -22.87 -7.25
C ALA A 179 -1.63 -21.97 -7.93
N GLN A 180 -0.41 -22.47 -8.09
CA GLN A 180 0.65 -21.75 -8.80
C GLN A 180 0.40 -21.64 -10.31
N ALA A 181 -0.42 -22.49 -10.92
CA ALA A 181 -0.86 -22.31 -12.31
C ALA A 181 -1.68 -21.03 -12.50
N LEU A 182 -2.35 -20.56 -11.44
CA LEU A 182 -3.11 -19.31 -11.36
C LEU A 182 -2.27 -18.14 -10.80
N ASN A 183 -0.94 -18.24 -10.85
CA ASN A 183 -0.02 -17.23 -10.31
C ASN A 183 -0.23 -16.91 -8.81
N VAL A 184 -0.74 -17.87 -8.04
CA VAL A 184 -0.91 -17.77 -6.58
C VAL A 184 0.15 -18.61 -5.88
N THR A 185 0.92 -18.00 -4.97
CA THR A 185 1.74 -18.75 -4.01
C THR A 185 0.92 -18.96 -2.74
N PRO A 186 0.47 -20.19 -2.43
CA PRO A 186 -0.37 -20.43 -1.28
C PRO A 186 0.40 -20.30 0.04
N ALA A 187 -0.35 -20.12 1.14
CA ALA A 187 0.22 -20.08 2.48
C ALA A 187 0.99 -21.37 2.77
N TYR A 188 2.16 -21.26 3.42
CA TYR A 188 3.06 -22.36 3.77
C TYR A 188 3.86 -23.02 2.64
N TRP A 189 3.77 -22.51 1.41
CA TRP A 189 4.49 -23.10 0.27
C TRP A 189 6.01 -23.25 0.52
N HIS A 190 6.66 -22.24 1.08
CA HIS A 190 8.10 -22.31 1.38
C HIS A 190 8.44 -23.34 2.48
N ARG A 191 7.54 -23.56 3.44
CA ARG A 191 7.74 -24.59 4.49
C ARG A 191 7.60 -25.99 3.94
N HIS A 192 6.66 -26.19 3.01
CA HIS A 192 6.56 -27.42 2.23
C HIS A 192 7.84 -27.66 1.43
N GLN A 193 8.36 -26.63 0.74
CA GLN A 193 9.63 -26.75 0.00
C GLN A 193 10.83 -27.09 0.89
N SER A 194 10.83 -26.66 2.15
CA SER A 194 11.91 -26.95 3.11
C SER A 194 11.67 -28.22 3.94
N GLY A 195 10.56 -28.94 3.75
CA GLY A 195 10.22 -30.13 4.54
C GLY A 195 9.89 -29.84 6.01
N THR A 196 9.52 -28.60 6.34
CA THR A 196 9.20 -28.17 7.73
C THR A 196 7.72 -27.81 7.90
N LEU A 197 6.86 -28.38 7.06
CA LEU A 197 5.40 -28.19 7.14
C LEU A 197 4.87 -29.12 8.23
N THR A 198 3.97 -28.63 9.09
CA THR A 198 3.26 -29.47 10.05
C THR A 198 1.89 -29.85 9.53
N LEU A 199 1.32 -30.95 10.02
CA LEU A 199 -0.03 -31.39 9.73
C LEU A 199 -1.08 -30.26 9.83
N GLU A 200 -1.08 -29.47 10.90
CA GLU A 200 -2.05 -28.38 11.07
C GLU A 200 -1.88 -27.31 9.99
N GLN A 201 -0.64 -27.02 9.60
CA GLN A 201 -0.34 -26.06 8.54
C GLN A 201 -0.74 -26.61 7.16
N ALA A 202 -0.56 -27.91 6.91
CA ALA A 202 -1.01 -28.57 5.71
C ALA A 202 -2.55 -28.49 5.60
N CYS A 203 -3.27 -28.92 6.65
CA CYS A 203 -4.73 -28.86 6.71
C CYS A 203 -5.25 -27.43 6.51
N ALA A 204 -4.71 -26.45 7.26
CA ALA A 204 -5.11 -25.05 7.11
C ALA A 204 -4.77 -24.48 5.71
N GLY A 205 -3.69 -24.96 5.09
CA GLY A 205 -3.32 -24.65 3.71
C GLY A 205 -4.35 -25.17 2.72
N ILE A 206 -4.75 -26.44 2.86
CA ILE A 206 -5.77 -27.10 2.04
C ILE A 206 -7.13 -26.40 2.20
N MET A 207 -7.57 -26.13 3.43
CA MET A 207 -8.82 -25.42 3.71
C MET A 207 -8.92 -24.10 2.95
N ARG A 208 -7.83 -23.33 2.84
CA ARG A 208 -7.80 -22.10 2.05
C ARG A 208 -7.96 -22.36 0.56
N LEU A 209 -7.25 -23.37 0.04
CA LEU A 209 -7.28 -23.73 -1.38
C LEU A 209 -8.66 -24.20 -1.83
N VAL A 210 -9.47 -24.79 -0.94
CA VAL A 210 -10.85 -25.19 -1.23
C VAL A 210 -11.89 -24.14 -0.84
N THR A 211 -11.48 -22.99 -0.27
CA THR A 211 -12.41 -21.93 0.18
C THR A 211 -12.62 -20.84 -0.89
N PRO A 212 -13.85 -20.63 -1.40
CA PRO A 212 -14.16 -19.58 -2.39
C PRO A 212 -13.74 -18.17 -1.97
N ARG A 213 -14.05 -17.77 -0.74
CA ARG A 213 -13.73 -16.43 -0.21
C ARG A 213 -12.23 -16.16 -0.15
N TRP A 214 -11.40 -17.21 -0.04
CA TRP A 214 -9.95 -17.04 -0.07
C TRP A 214 -9.48 -16.72 -1.49
N TRP A 215 -9.97 -17.46 -2.48
CA TRP A 215 -9.71 -17.21 -3.91
C TRP A 215 -10.18 -15.84 -4.35
N GLU A 216 -11.36 -15.39 -3.93
CA GLU A 216 -11.88 -14.07 -4.27
C GLU A 216 -10.89 -12.97 -3.86
N ARG A 217 -10.31 -13.08 -2.66
CA ARG A 217 -9.29 -12.13 -2.17
C ARG A 217 -8.01 -12.20 -3.02
N GLN A 218 -7.52 -13.40 -3.35
CA GLN A 218 -6.31 -13.54 -4.17
C GLN A 218 -6.51 -12.96 -5.57
N LEU A 219 -7.63 -13.28 -6.22
CA LEU A 219 -7.98 -12.83 -7.56
C LEU A 219 -8.22 -11.32 -7.62
N LYS A 220 -8.87 -10.72 -6.59
CA LYS A 220 -8.99 -9.25 -6.49
C LYS A 220 -7.63 -8.55 -6.42
N ILE A 221 -6.67 -9.12 -5.69
CA ILE A 221 -5.30 -8.59 -5.61
C ILE A 221 -4.61 -8.68 -6.98
N GLN A 222 -4.71 -9.83 -7.64
CA GLN A 222 -4.13 -10.03 -8.96
C GLN A 222 -4.76 -9.09 -10.00
N ARG A 223 -6.09 -9.01 -10.07
CA ARG A 223 -6.83 -8.08 -10.94
C ARG A 223 -6.29 -6.66 -10.83
N THR A 224 -6.21 -6.15 -9.60
CA THR A 224 -5.80 -4.77 -9.35
C THR A 224 -4.35 -4.52 -9.81
N ARG A 225 -3.45 -5.46 -9.54
CA ARG A 225 -2.02 -5.34 -9.93
C ARG A 225 -1.79 -5.53 -11.42
N TRP A 226 -2.51 -6.47 -12.05
CA TRP A 226 -2.41 -6.71 -13.48
C TRP A 226 -2.93 -5.50 -14.26
N ARG A 227 -4.10 -4.97 -13.88
CA ARG A 227 -4.64 -3.73 -14.43
C ARG A 227 -3.64 -2.58 -14.35
N GLU A 228 -3.03 -2.37 -13.18
CA GLU A 228 -2.02 -1.33 -13.01
C GLU A 228 -0.74 -1.59 -13.83
N ALA A 229 -0.28 -2.84 -13.92
CA ALA A 229 0.87 -3.20 -14.75
C ALA A 229 0.62 -2.92 -16.24
N LEU A 230 -0.62 -3.08 -16.72
CA LEU A 230 -1.02 -2.74 -18.08
C LEU A 230 -1.03 -1.23 -18.32
N TRP A 231 -1.44 -0.44 -17.32
CA TRP A 231 -1.32 1.02 -17.39
C TRP A 231 0.13 1.50 -17.42
N ILE A 232 1.00 0.88 -16.62
CA ILE A 232 2.46 1.11 -16.67
C ILE A 232 3.03 0.77 -18.05
N ALA A 233 2.67 -0.39 -18.61
CA ALA A 233 3.13 -0.84 -19.92
C ALA A 233 2.70 0.11 -21.04
N SER A 234 1.51 0.70 -20.90
CA SER A 234 0.95 1.67 -21.85
C SER A 234 1.53 3.08 -21.71
N GLY A 235 2.31 3.36 -20.66
CA GLY A 235 2.90 4.68 -20.39
C GLY A 235 2.00 5.65 -19.63
N GLU A 236 0.83 5.19 -19.17
CA GLU A 236 -0.15 5.98 -18.42
C GLU A 236 0.26 6.22 -16.96
N VAL A 237 1.28 5.49 -16.49
CA VAL A 237 1.98 5.76 -15.24
C VAL A 237 3.35 6.33 -15.57
N SER A 238 3.45 7.65 -15.51
CA SER A 238 4.66 8.40 -15.86
C SER A 238 4.55 9.85 -15.39
N ARG A 239 5.67 10.60 -15.48
CA ARG A 239 5.68 12.03 -15.21
C ARG A 239 4.66 12.80 -16.06
N ALA A 240 4.54 12.46 -17.35
CA ALA A 240 3.70 13.17 -18.30
C ALA A 240 2.20 12.81 -18.21
N ALA A 241 1.86 11.61 -17.72
CA ALA A 241 0.48 11.15 -17.64
C ALA A 241 -0.08 11.21 -16.21
N SER A 242 0.22 10.20 -15.40
CA SER A 242 -0.17 10.11 -14.00
C SER A 242 0.99 9.55 -13.19
N PRO A 243 1.68 10.37 -12.38
CA PRO A 243 2.81 9.89 -11.60
C PRO A 243 2.40 8.86 -10.55
N PHE A 244 3.28 7.90 -10.29
CA PHE A 244 3.20 6.82 -9.29
C PHE A 244 2.13 5.76 -9.57
N LEU A 245 0.96 6.18 -10.03
CA LEU A 245 -0.23 5.36 -10.13
C LEU A 245 -1.14 5.88 -11.25
N SER A 246 -1.84 4.97 -11.95
CA SER A 246 -2.82 5.33 -12.98
C SER A 246 -3.99 6.14 -12.41
N ARG A 247 -4.61 6.99 -13.24
CA ARG A 247 -5.79 7.78 -12.83
C ARG A 247 -6.94 6.89 -12.34
N GLN A 248 -7.11 5.72 -12.97
CA GLN A 248 -8.14 4.77 -12.57
C GLN A 248 -7.88 4.20 -11.18
N ALA A 249 -6.67 3.70 -10.91
CA ALA A 249 -6.34 3.16 -9.61
C ALA A 249 -6.42 4.22 -8.50
N TRP A 250 -6.15 5.49 -8.86
CA TRP A 250 -6.25 6.63 -7.94
C TRP A 250 -7.70 6.85 -7.50
N GLN A 251 -8.61 6.93 -8.47
CA GLN A 251 -10.05 7.03 -8.23
C GLN A 251 -10.57 5.84 -7.41
N GLU A 252 -10.20 4.61 -7.77
CA GLU A 252 -10.58 3.40 -7.03
C GLU A 252 -10.05 3.41 -5.58
N SER A 253 -8.86 3.96 -5.33
CA SER A 253 -8.34 4.15 -3.98
C SER A 253 -9.16 5.18 -3.19
N HIS A 254 -9.53 6.29 -3.83
CA HIS A 254 -10.37 7.31 -3.23
C HIS A 254 -11.76 6.77 -2.84
N TYR A 255 -12.45 6.09 -3.75
CA TYR A 255 -13.76 5.47 -3.46
C TYR A 255 -13.69 4.44 -2.33
N ARG A 256 -12.62 3.61 -2.29
CA ARG A 256 -12.41 2.67 -1.18
C ARG A 256 -12.22 3.39 0.16
N ARG A 257 -11.56 4.55 0.17
CA ARG A 257 -11.38 5.35 1.38
C ARG A 257 -12.72 5.90 1.87
N LEU A 258 -13.55 6.42 0.97
CA LEU A 258 -14.91 6.87 1.29
C LEU A 258 -15.76 5.73 1.85
N ALA A 259 -15.81 4.57 1.17
CA ALA A 259 -16.58 3.42 1.64
C ALA A 259 -16.09 2.89 3.00
N THR A 260 -14.77 2.96 3.25
CA THR A 260 -14.20 2.63 4.56
C THR A 260 -14.65 3.62 5.64
N LEU A 261 -14.66 4.92 5.34
CA LEU A 261 -15.16 5.93 6.27
C LEU A 261 -16.63 5.73 6.58
N ASP A 262 -17.46 5.43 5.60
CA ASP A 262 -18.89 5.13 5.81
C ASP A 262 -19.09 3.88 6.66
N PHE A 263 -18.29 2.83 6.41
CA PHE A 263 -18.26 1.66 7.29
C PHE A 263 -17.91 2.06 8.72
N LEU A 264 -16.83 2.80 8.94
CA LEU A 264 -16.41 3.22 10.29
C LEU A 264 -17.47 4.08 10.98
N LYS A 265 -18.12 5.00 10.26
CA LYS A 265 -19.20 5.85 10.78
C LYS A 265 -20.44 5.04 11.17
N SER A 266 -20.70 3.91 10.53
CA SER A 266 -21.88 3.06 10.78
C SER A 266 -21.71 2.03 11.90
N ARG A 267 -20.55 2.01 12.59
CA ARG A 267 -20.18 0.93 13.53
C ARG A 267 -19.76 1.47 14.89
N ASP A 268 -20.04 0.69 15.93
CA ASP A 268 -19.53 0.88 17.29
C ASP A 268 -18.58 -0.27 17.66
N LEU A 269 -17.74 -0.03 18.66
CA LEU A 269 -17.06 -1.06 19.42
C LEU A 269 -17.84 -1.32 20.71
N GLU A 270 -18.22 -2.58 20.92
CA GLU A 270 -18.87 -3.03 22.14
C GLU A 270 -17.92 -3.92 22.96
N ASN A 271 -17.75 -3.59 24.24
CA ASN A 271 -16.99 -4.40 25.18
C ASN A 271 -17.76 -5.69 25.49
N THR A 272 -17.14 -6.85 25.27
CA THR A 272 -17.85 -8.14 25.37
C THR A 272 -18.27 -8.51 26.78
N ARG A 273 -17.66 -7.89 27.80
CA ARG A 273 -17.94 -8.17 29.23
C ARG A 273 -18.90 -7.15 29.85
N SER A 274 -18.67 -5.86 29.59
CA SER A 274 -19.43 -4.77 30.21
C SER A 274 -20.60 -4.26 29.36
N GLY A 275 -20.63 -4.57 28.06
CA GLY A 275 -21.61 -4.03 27.13
C GLY A 275 -21.40 -2.56 26.76
N GLU A 276 -20.36 -1.90 27.31
CA GLU A 276 -20.01 -0.52 26.97
C GLU A 276 -19.79 -0.36 25.46
N ARG A 277 -20.42 0.65 24.86
CA ARG A 277 -20.26 0.97 23.44
C ARG A 277 -19.53 2.29 23.25
N VAL A 278 -18.60 2.30 22.31
CA VAL A 278 -17.87 3.49 21.89
C VAL A 278 -17.82 3.57 20.38
N ASP A 279 -17.87 4.77 19.83
CA ASP A 279 -17.85 4.97 18.38
C ASP A 279 -16.56 4.42 17.76
N LEU A 280 -16.68 3.57 16.73
CA LEU A 280 -15.53 2.99 16.07
C LEU A 280 -14.69 4.07 15.37
N ILE A 281 -15.32 5.07 14.74
CA ILE A 281 -14.57 6.10 14.00
C ILE A 281 -13.68 6.92 14.95
N ASP A 282 -14.19 7.30 16.12
CA ASP A 282 -13.43 8.05 17.12
C ASP A 282 -12.19 7.29 17.59
N LYS A 283 -12.31 5.96 17.79
CA LYS A 283 -11.17 5.11 18.17
C LYS A 283 -10.16 4.95 17.05
N VAL A 284 -10.60 4.87 15.79
CA VAL A 284 -9.69 4.83 14.64
C VAL A 284 -8.94 6.15 14.50
N MET A 285 -9.65 7.29 14.56
CA MET A 285 -9.09 8.63 14.36
C MET A 285 -8.15 9.07 15.49
N SER A 286 -8.31 8.51 16.69
CA SER A 286 -7.41 8.74 17.84
C SER A 286 -6.18 7.79 17.88
N SER A 287 -6.04 6.91 16.89
CA SER A 287 -4.97 5.89 16.81
C SER A 287 -3.97 6.16 15.68
N ILE A 288 -2.92 5.33 15.58
CA ILE A 288 -1.93 5.33 14.47
C ILE A 288 -2.53 4.98 13.09
N ALA A 289 -3.82 4.62 13.03
CA ALA A 289 -4.56 4.51 11.78
C ALA A 289 -4.75 5.89 11.13
N ASN A 290 -4.84 6.95 11.94
CA ASN A 290 -4.82 8.33 11.49
C ASN A 290 -3.41 8.70 10.96
N PRO A 291 -3.27 9.10 9.68
CA PRO A 291 -2.00 9.50 9.08
C PRO A 291 -1.24 10.56 9.89
N SER A 292 -1.94 11.57 10.42
CA SER A 292 -1.32 12.64 11.20
C SER A 292 -0.68 12.11 12.49
N ILE A 293 -1.38 11.24 13.22
CA ILE A 293 -0.85 10.60 14.44
C ILE A 293 0.33 9.71 14.11
N ARG A 294 0.26 8.97 13.00
CA ARG A 294 1.36 8.13 12.53
C ARG A 294 2.60 8.95 12.18
N ARG A 295 2.44 10.08 11.47
CA ARG A 295 3.55 10.99 11.16
C ARG A 295 4.19 11.53 12.43
N MET A 296 3.40 12.02 13.39
CA MET A 296 3.91 12.56 14.65
C MET A 296 4.69 11.50 15.46
N GLU A 297 4.18 10.26 15.52
CA GLU A 297 4.90 9.16 16.16
C GLU A 297 6.25 8.90 15.46
N LEU A 298 6.27 8.86 14.12
CA LEU A 298 7.51 8.65 13.36
C LEU A 298 8.50 9.80 13.57
N MET A 299 8.06 11.06 13.54
CA MET A 299 8.94 12.22 13.78
C MET A 299 9.54 12.20 15.18
N ALA A 300 8.73 11.91 16.21
CA ALA A 300 9.20 11.80 17.58
C ALA A 300 10.24 10.67 17.73
N MET A 301 10.03 9.54 17.04
CA MET A 301 11.01 8.45 16.99
C MET A 301 12.29 8.88 16.28
N LEU A 302 12.21 9.54 15.12
CA LEU A 302 13.38 10.01 14.40
C LEU A 302 14.23 10.99 15.22
N ALA A 303 13.58 11.97 15.85
CA ALA A 303 14.25 12.90 16.74
C ALA A 303 14.95 12.18 17.89
N GLY A 304 14.32 11.14 18.48
CA GLY A 304 14.97 10.33 19.51
C GLY A 304 16.14 9.48 19.00
N ILE A 305 16.07 8.96 17.78
CA ILE A 305 17.19 8.23 17.15
C ILE A 305 18.39 9.16 16.96
N GLU A 306 18.15 10.39 16.51
CA GLU A 306 19.21 11.39 16.32
C GLU A 306 19.82 11.84 17.66
N ARG A 307 19.00 12.06 18.69
CA ARG A 307 19.49 12.35 20.05
C ARG A 307 20.36 11.19 20.58
N TYR A 308 19.90 9.95 20.42
CA TYR A 308 20.67 8.77 20.81
C TYR A 308 22.01 8.70 20.08
N ALA A 309 22.01 8.89 18.75
CA ALA A 309 23.23 8.90 17.95
C ALA A 309 24.21 10.01 18.38
N THR A 310 23.69 11.21 18.65
CA THR A 310 24.50 12.35 19.11
C THR A 310 25.15 12.06 20.45
N ALA A 311 24.40 11.50 21.41
CA ALA A 311 24.92 11.12 22.72
C ALA A 311 26.04 10.07 22.64
N HIS A 312 25.97 9.16 21.67
CA HIS A 312 26.97 8.12 21.42
C HIS A 312 28.06 8.53 20.42
N GLN A 313 28.09 9.80 20.00
CA GLN A 313 29.02 10.32 18.99
C GLN A 313 29.01 9.54 17.65
N HIS A 314 27.89 8.86 17.37
CA HIS A 314 27.66 8.19 16.10
C HIS A 314 27.39 9.21 14.99
N ILE A 315 27.68 8.81 13.76
CA ILE A 315 27.55 9.68 12.59
C ILE A 315 26.45 9.20 11.65
N GLY A 316 25.75 10.17 11.06
CA GLY A 316 24.65 9.93 10.13
C GLY A 316 25.12 9.79 8.69
N MET A 317 24.41 8.97 7.93
CA MET A 317 24.50 8.88 6.48
C MET A 317 23.11 8.75 5.87
N LEU A 318 22.89 9.47 4.77
CA LEU A 318 21.73 9.28 3.91
C LEU A 318 22.15 8.43 2.73
N VAL A 319 21.48 7.31 2.55
CA VAL A 319 21.74 6.40 1.45
C VAL A 319 20.50 6.32 0.58
N THR A 320 20.66 6.61 -0.71
CA THR A 320 19.63 6.36 -1.71
C THR A 320 20.04 5.12 -2.51
N LEU A 321 19.18 4.10 -2.50
CA LEU A 321 19.31 2.92 -3.34
C LEU A 321 18.24 2.93 -4.41
N THR A 322 18.68 3.00 -5.67
CA THR A 322 17.83 3.01 -6.85
C THR A 322 17.98 1.71 -7.61
N ALA A 323 16.91 1.26 -8.26
CA ALA A 323 16.98 0.09 -9.12
C ALA A 323 17.67 0.42 -10.45
N PRO A 324 18.35 -0.56 -11.09
CA PRO A 324 18.91 -0.39 -12.43
C PRO A 324 17.91 0.12 -13.47
N GLY A 325 18.42 0.73 -14.55
CA GLY A 325 17.58 1.35 -15.58
C GLY A 325 16.54 0.41 -16.21
N HIS A 326 16.84 -0.88 -16.34
CA HIS A 326 15.88 -1.88 -16.86
C HIS A 326 14.68 -2.16 -15.94
N TYR A 327 14.68 -1.62 -14.71
CA TYR A 327 13.50 -1.63 -13.85
C TYR A 327 12.51 -0.49 -14.13
N HIS A 328 12.94 0.53 -14.85
CA HIS A 328 12.15 1.73 -15.11
C HIS A 328 11.39 1.63 -16.44
N PRO A 329 10.05 1.73 -16.47
CA PRO A 329 9.26 1.64 -17.69
C PRO A 329 9.43 2.84 -18.62
N THR A 330 9.87 3.98 -18.10
CA THR A 330 10.06 5.22 -18.85
C THR A 330 11.43 5.83 -18.60
N ARG A 331 11.90 6.64 -19.54
CA ARG A 331 13.09 7.48 -19.40
C ARG A 331 12.78 8.89 -19.85
N THR A 332 13.45 9.88 -19.25
CA THR A 332 13.28 11.29 -19.61
C THR A 332 14.43 11.74 -20.50
N ARG A 333 14.12 12.39 -21.62
CA ARG A 333 15.07 13.06 -22.51
C ARG A 333 14.87 14.57 -22.40
N ASN A 334 15.97 15.34 -22.38
CA ASN A 334 15.96 16.81 -22.30
C ASN A 334 15.07 17.36 -21.17
N HIS A 335 15.08 16.70 -20.01
CA HIS A 335 14.32 17.01 -18.79
C HIS A 335 12.77 16.96 -18.87
N ASP A 336 12.15 17.08 -20.05
CA ASP A 336 10.68 17.15 -20.17
C ASP A 336 10.05 16.02 -20.99
N GLN A 337 10.78 15.46 -21.97
CA GLN A 337 10.19 14.45 -22.85
C GLN A 337 10.26 13.05 -22.22
N VAL A 338 9.10 12.53 -21.84
CA VAL A 338 8.96 11.15 -21.35
C VAL A 338 8.89 10.19 -22.55
N LEU A 339 9.80 9.22 -22.59
CA LEU A 339 9.87 8.19 -23.62
C LEU A 339 9.78 6.80 -22.98
N PRO A 340 9.18 5.81 -23.67
CA PRO A 340 9.29 4.41 -23.28
C PRO A 340 10.77 3.99 -23.17
N ASN A 341 11.09 3.26 -22.11
CA ASN A 341 12.44 2.70 -21.95
C ASN A 341 12.53 1.34 -22.64
N THR A 342 13.38 1.23 -23.67
CA THR A 342 13.60 -0.03 -24.38
C THR A 342 14.31 -1.07 -23.51
N GLY A 343 15.14 -0.64 -22.54
CA GLY A 343 15.80 -1.53 -21.61
C GLY A 343 14.86 -2.14 -20.56
N TRP A 344 13.63 -1.65 -20.43
CA TRP A 344 12.61 -2.25 -19.55
C TRP A 344 12.12 -3.61 -20.05
N MET A 345 12.25 -3.86 -21.36
CA MET A 345 11.93 -5.13 -22.00
C MET A 345 13.15 -6.05 -22.03
N PRO A 346 12.96 -7.38 -22.11
CA PRO A 346 11.67 -8.10 -22.18
C PRO A 346 11.02 -8.31 -20.80
N ASP A 347 11.73 -7.98 -19.72
CA ASP A 347 11.31 -8.37 -18.38
C ASP A 347 10.14 -7.56 -17.83
N CYS A 348 9.88 -6.34 -18.29
CA CYS A 348 8.78 -5.49 -17.85
C CYS A 348 8.48 -5.57 -16.32
N PRO A 349 9.48 -5.37 -15.44
CA PRO A 349 9.31 -5.58 -14.01
C PRO A 349 8.25 -4.64 -13.42
N SER A 350 7.40 -5.21 -12.56
CA SER A 350 6.42 -4.43 -11.78
C SER A 350 7.08 -3.78 -10.55
N PRO A 351 6.49 -2.73 -9.95
CA PRO A 351 6.96 -2.15 -8.70
C PRO A 351 7.16 -3.18 -7.57
N LYS A 352 6.31 -4.22 -7.52
CA LYS A 352 6.46 -5.31 -6.55
C LYS A 352 7.71 -6.17 -6.80
N MET A 353 8.06 -6.41 -8.05
CA MET A 353 9.28 -7.13 -8.43
C MET A 353 10.53 -6.30 -8.11
N THR A 354 10.51 -5.01 -8.45
CA THR A 354 11.60 -4.08 -8.10
C THR A 354 11.79 -3.99 -6.58
N GLN A 355 10.70 -3.93 -5.80
CA GLN A 355 10.80 -3.98 -4.35
C GLN A 355 11.45 -5.29 -3.85
N HIS A 356 11.13 -6.44 -4.47
CA HIS A 356 11.74 -7.72 -4.11
C HIS A 356 13.24 -7.74 -4.42
N TYR A 357 13.64 -7.15 -5.55
CA TYR A 357 15.03 -6.94 -5.91
C TYR A 357 15.79 -6.16 -4.82
N LEU A 358 15.27 -4.99 -4.42
CA LEU A 358 15.90 -4.16 -3.38
C LEU A 358 15.98 -4.88 -2.02
N VAL A 359 14.96 -5.67 -1.66
CA VAL A 359 15.00 -6.52 -0.45
C VAL A 359 16.11 -7.56 -0.54
N LYS A 360 16.29 -8.22 -1.70
CA LYS A 360 17.35 -9.22 -1.90
C LYS A 360 18.73 -8.58 -1.84
N LEU A 361 18.90 -7.42 -2.47
CA LEU A 361 20.13 -6.62 -2.41
C LEU A 361 20.48 -6.24 -0.96
N TRP A 362 19.52 -5.68 -0.22
CA TRP A 362 19.71 -5.35 1.19
C TRP A 362 20.00 -6.56 2.06
N SER A 363 19.43 -7.73 1.75
CA SER A 363 19.76 -8.96 2.48
C SER A 363 21.22 -9.34 2.33
N LYS A 364 21.79 -9.23 1.12
CA LYS A 364 23.22 -9.48 0.87
C LYS A 364 24.10 -8.47 1.62
N ILE A 365 23.76 -7.18 1.55
CA ILE A 365 24.44 -6.11 2.28
C ILE A 365 24.44 -6.41 3.79
N ARG A 366 23.30 -6.75 4.37
CA ARG A 366 23.21 -7.06 5.81
C ARG A 366 24.07 -8.26 6.21
N THR A 367 24.14 -9.30 5.38
CA THR A 367 25.03 -10.43 5.63
C THR A 367 26.48 -9.98 5.66
N ALA A 368 26.92 -9.20 4.65
CA ALA A 368 28.29 -8.70 4.61
C ALA A 368 28.65 -7.75 5.77
N LEU A 369 27.72 -6.90 6.20
CA LEU A 369 27.90 -6.06 7.39
C LEU A 369 28.07 -6.92 8.65
N LYS A 370 27.21 -7.93 8.83
CA LYS A 370 27.26 -8.85 9.97
C LYS A 370 28.59 -9.62 10.00
N ASP A 371 29.03 -10.17 8.88
CA ASP A 371 30.26 -10.98 8.80
C ASP A 371 31.51 -10.14 9.14
N ARG A 372 31.45 -8.83 8.86
CA ARG A 372 32.51 -7.86 9.17
C ARG A 372 32.31 -7.14 10.52
N LYS A 373 31.31 -7.55 11.31
CA LYS A 373 30.95 -6.94 12.61
C LYS A 373 30.66 -5.43 12.52
N LEU A 374 30.14 -4.97 11.39
CA LEU A 374 29.75 -3.59 11.17
C LEU A 374 28.28 -3.40 11.51
N SER A 375 27.97 -2.38 12.30
CA SER A 375 26.64 -2.15 12.85
C SER A 375 26.03 -0.85 12.34
N VAL A 376 24.79 -0.93 11.86
CA VAL A 376 24.01 0.22 11.40
C VAL A 376 22.60 0.17 11.98
N TYR A 377 22.07 1.33 12.37
CA TYR A 377 20.68 1.47 12.82
C TYR A 377 20.05 2.73 12.25
N GLY A 378 18.72 2.79 12.20
CA GLY A 378 17.99 3.93 11.66
C GLY A 378 16.68 3.56 10.99
N LEU A 379 16.33 4.23 9.88
CA LEU A 379 15.06 4.08 9.18
C LEU A 379 15.28 3.93 7.67
N ARG A 380 14.55 2.98 7.06
CA ARG A 380 14.39 2.86 5.61
C ARG A 380 12.98 3.29 5.20
N VAL A 381 12.92 4.24 4.27
CA VAL A 381 11.72 4.72 3.58
C VAL A 381 11.70 4.19 2.15
N VAL A 382 10.53 3.80 1.65
CA VAL A 382 10.31 3.46 0.25
C VAL A 382 9.38 4.50 -0.36
N GLU A 383 9.82 5.11 -1.47
CA GLU A 383 9.07 6.11 -2.23
C GLU A 383 8.93 5.66 -3.69
N PRO A 384 7.77 5.87 -4.34
CA PRO A 384 7.66 5.69 -5.77
C PRO A 384 8.38 6.82 -6.51
N HIS A 385 9.16 6.46 -7.52
CA HIS A 385 9.54 7.36 -8.59
C HIS A 385 8.32 7.65 -9.49
N HIS A 386 8.34 8.71 -10.31
CA HIS A 386 7.20 9.16 -11.12
C HIS A 386 6.59 8.07 -12.04
N ASP A 387 7.37 7.06 -12.39
CA ASP A 387 6.96 5.91 -13.21
C ASP A 387 6.49 4.69 -12.39
N GLY A 388 6.35 4.86 -11.08
CA GLY A 388 5.92 3.85 -10.12
C GLY A 388 7.04 2.96 -9.57
N THR A 389 8.28 3.12 -10.05
CA THR A 389 9.42 2.30 -9.62
C THR A 389 9.84 2.65 -8.19
N PRO A 390 9.96 1.69 -7.26
CA PRO A 390 10.33 1.98 -5.86
C PRO A 390 11.80 2.35 -5.72
N HIS A 391 12.08 3.43 -4.98
CA HIS A 391 13.41 3.79 -4.49
C HIS A 391 13.47 3.65 -2.97
N TRP A 392 14.65 3.34 -2.43
CA TRP A 392 14.87 3.29 -0.98
C TRP A 392 15.71 4.49 -0.54
N HIS A 393 15.20 5.23 0.43
CA HIS A 393 15.96 6.24 1.15
C HIS A 393 16.19 5.75 2.58
N LEU A 394 17.45 5.60 2.96
CA LEU A 394 17.85 5.13 4.27
C LEU A 394 18.54 6.27 5.02
N MET A 395 18.07 6.53 6.24
CA MET A 395 18.84 7.26 7.23
C MET A 395 19.47 6.23 8.15
N LEU A 396 20.79 6.14 8.10
CA LEU A 396 21.57 5.19 8.89
C LEU A 396 22.53 5.93 9.80
N TYR A 397 22.78 5.36 10.97
CA TYR A 397 23.79 5.79 11.92
C TYR A 397 24.74 4.64 12.21
N CYS A 398 26.01 4.96 12.40
CA CYS A 398 27.06 4.03 12.81
C CYS A 398 28.16 4.75 13.60
N GLU A 399 29.07 3.98 14.18
CA GLU A 399 30.33 4.51 14.71
C GLU A 399 31.16 5.17 13.61
N ARG A 400 31.89 6.23 13.96
CA ARG A 400 32.69 7.02 13.01
C ARG A 400 33.72 6.17 12.26
N ALA A 401 34.43 5.29 12.97
CA ALA A 401 35.46 4.43 12.40
C ALA A 401 34.89 3.42 11.38
N GLN A 402 33.63 3.00 11.54
CA GLN A 402 33.02 1.97 10.69
C GLN A 402 32.47 2.52 9.36
N ARG A 403 32.24 3.83 9.28
CA ARG A 403 31.48 4.45 8.19
C ARG A 403 32.06 4.15 6.81
N GLN A 404 33.37 4.31 6.62
CA GLN A 404 33.98 4.08 5.31
C GLN A 404 33.79 2.63 4.86
N ALA A 405 34.07 1.66 5.73
CA ALA A 405 33.87 0.24 5.43
C ALA A 405 32.41 -0.10 5.11
N ILE A 406 31.45 0.52 5.80
CA ILE A 406 30.01 0.38 5.52
C ILE A 406 29.68 0.93 4.13
N VAL A 407 30.14 2.14 3.81
CA VAL A 407 29.91 2.78 2.50
C VAL A 407 30.52 1.96 1.37
N ASP A 408 31.71 1.40 1.56
CA ASP A 408 32.38 0.56 0.57
C ASP A 408 31.61 -0.74 0.30
N ILE A 409 31.03 -1.36 1.34
CA ILE A 409 30.16 -2.53 1.19
C ILE A 409 28.89 -2.17 0.44
N LEU A 410 28.22 -1.08 0.83
CA LEU A 410 27.01 -0.61 0.16
C LEU A 410 27.27 -0.37 -1.32
N ARG A 411 28.31 0.41 -1.63
CA ARG A 411 28.73 0.73 -2.99
C ARG A 411 29.06 -0.54 -3.78
N ARG A 412 29.85 -1.46 -3.21
CA ARG A 412 30.22 -2.72 -3.87
C ARG A 412 29.01 -3.53 -4.31
N TYR A 413 28.03 -3.74 -3.43
CA TYR A 413 26.87 -4.57 -3.77
C TYR A 413 25.93 -3.91 -4.78
N VAL A 414 25.81 -2.58 -4.77
CA VAL A 414 25.02 -1.85 -5.76
C VAL A 414 25.70 -1.87 -7.13
N LEU A 415 27.03 -1.69 -7.17
CA LEU A 415 27.79 -1.60 -8.42
C LEU A 415 28.16 -2.96 -9.03
N GLN A 416 28.15 -4.05 -8.25
CA GLN A 416 28.45 -5.42 -8.73
C GLN A 416 27.54 -5.90 -9.86
N GLN A 417 26.43 -5.22 -10.13
CA GLN A 417 25.45 -5.63 -11.14
C GLN A 417 25.45 -4.76 -12.40
N GLU A 418 26.34 -3.77 -12.50
CA GLU A 418 26.36 -2.81 -13.61
C GLU A 418 27.79 -2.59 -14.13
N ASN A 419 27.99 -2.84 -15.41
CA ASN A 419 29.30 -2.76 -16.09
C ASN A 419 29.59 -1.35 -16.67
N SER A 420 28.78 -0.34 -16.33
CA SER A 420 28.83 0.99 -16.96
C SER A 420 28.88 2.15 -15.95
N GLY A 421 29.34 3.32 -16.39
CA GLY A 421 29.50 4.56 -15.60
C GLY A 421 28.23 5.16 -14.96
N ALA A 422 27.14 4.40 -14.85
CA ALA A 422 25.89 4.76 -14.18
C ALA A 422 25.96 4.69 -12.64
N ALA A 423 27.15 4.48 -12.07
CA ALA A 423 27.37 4.28 -10.64
C ALA A 423 26.73 5.36 -9.74
N GLN A 424 26.80 6.63 -10.17
CA GLN A 424 26.23 7.76 -9.43
C GLN A 424 24.69 7.78 -9.41
N ARG A 425 24.02 7.14 -10.37
CA ARG A 425 22.54 7.11 -10.47
C ARG A 425 21.92 6.03 -9.58
N LEU A 426 22.67 4.98 -9.25
CA LEU A 426 22.19 3.81 -8.51
C LEU A 426 22.42 3.92 -7.00
N PHE A 427 23.49 4.65 -6.63
CA PHE A 427 23.92 4.81 -5.26
C PHE A 427 24.35 6.26 -5.00
N ASP A 428 23.65 6.91 -4.07
CA ASP A 428 24.07 8.17 -3.48
C ASP A 428 24.22 7.97 -1.97
N CYS A 429 25.33 8.46 -1.40
CA CYS A 429 25.59 8.39 0.02
C CYS A 429 26.14 9.72 0.53
N LYS A 430 25.26 10.48 1.18
CA LYS A 430 25.59 11.79 1.74
C LYS A 430 25.96 11.64 3.21
N HIS A 431 27.08 12.25 3.58
CA HIS A 431 27.44 12.40 4.98
C HIS A 431 26.53 13.45 5.63
N ILE A 432 26.13 13.20 6.88
CA ILE A 432 25.41 14.19 7.67
C ILE A 432 26.21 14.54 8.91
N ASN A 433 26.56 15.82 8.99
CA ASN A 433 27.00 16.46 10.22
C ASN A 433 25.77 16.73 11.11
N LYS A 434 25.96 16.71 12.44
CA LYS A 434 24.93 16.84 13.49
C LYS A 434 23.72 17.71 13.08
N GLY A 435 22.49 17.20 13.25
CA GLY A 435 21.25 17.98 13.13
C GLY A 435 20.52 17.94 11.77
N GLY A 436 21.05 17.27 10.74
CA GLY A 436 20.49 17.31 9.38
C GLY A 436 19.70 16.07 8.92
N ALA A 437 19.85 14.93 9.60
CA ALA A 437 19.35 13.64 9.09
C ALA A 437 17.84 13.50 9.25
N THR A 438 17.32 13.92 10.40
CA THR A 438 15.88 13.94 10.67
C THR A 438 15.17 14.93 9.76
N ALA A 439 15.73 16.12 9.55
CA ALA A 439 15.16 17.12 8.64
C ALA A 439 15.06 16.62 7.20
N TYR A 440 16.08 15.89 6.72
CA TYR A 440 16.05 15.31 5.38
C TYR A 440 14.96 14.25 5.24
N VAL A 441 14.88 13.28 6.16
CA VAL A 441 13.86 12.21 6.10
C VAL A 441 12.46 12.70 6.45
N ALA A 442 12.32 13.80 7.19
CA ALA A 442 11.04 14.43 7.47
C ALA A 442 10.29 14.79 6.17
N LYS A 443 11.02 15.28 5.14
CA LYS A 443 10.46 15.53 3.81
C LYS A 443 9.86 14.27 3.21
N TYR A 444 10.59 13.15 3.25
CA TYR A 444 10.12 11.86 2.73
C TYR A 444 8.93 11.30 3.52
N ILE A 445 8.88 11.50 4.84
CA ILE A 445 7.73 11.09 5.66
C ILE A 445 6.49 11.91 5.28
N ALA A 446 6.61 13.24 5.18
CA ALA A 446 5.50 14.10 4.79
C ALA A 446 5.00 13.75 3.38
N LYS A 447 5.91 13.61 2.42
CA LYS A 447 5.64 13.18 1.04
C LYS A 447 5.01 11.79 0.90
N ASN A 448 5.05 10.93 1.92
CA ASN A 448 4.57 9.55 1.80
C ASN A 448 3.35 9.22 2.67
N ILE A 449 2.98 10.08 3.63
CA ILE A 449 1.91 9.82 4.60
C ILE A 449 0.68 10.72 4.39
N ASP A 450 0.84 12.03 4.57
CA ASP A 450 -0.30 12.96 4.64
C ASP A 450 -0.07 14.29 3.91
N GLY A 451 1.12 14.53 3.36
CA GLY A 451 1.45 15.80 2.69
C GLY A 451 1.55 16.99 3.66
N TYR A 452 1.76 16.74 4.95
CA TYR A 452 1.75 17.79 5.97
C TYR A 452 2.75 18.91 5.70
N ALA A 453 2.27 20.16 5.81
CA ALA A 453 3.03 21.39 5.57
C ALA A 453 3.54 21.56 4.13
N LEU A 454 2.92 20.87 3.17
CA LEU A 454 3.26 20.95 1.74
C LEU A 454 2.10 21.54 0.90
N ASP A 455 1.18 22.29 1.51
CA ASP A 455 -0.04 22.78 0.86
C ASP A 455 0.26 23.73 -0.33
N ASP A 456 1.41 24.42 -0.33
CA ASP A 456 1.85 25.34 -1.39
C ASP A 456 3.13 24.87 -2.12
N GLU A 457 3.62 23.67 -1.84
CA GLU A 457 4.84 23.15 -2.46
C GLU A 457 4.53 22.22 -3.64
N THR A 458 5.30 22.41 -4.73
CA THR A 458 5.25 21.54 -5.90
C THR A 458 6.38 20.52 -5.88
N ASP A 459 6.06 19.31 -6.31
CA ASP A 459 7.05 18.27 -6.41
C ASP A 459 7.99 18.52 -7.60
N HIS A 460 9.30 18.66 -7.37
CA HIS A 460 10.26 18.94 -8.44
C HIS A 460 10.30 17.87 -9.55
N GLU A 461 10.00 16.61 -9.21
CA GLU A 461 9.99 15.54 -10.20
C GLU A 461 8.71 15.50 -11.03
N THR A 462 7.57 15.98 -10.53
CA THR A 462 6.27 15.78 -11.19
C THR A 462 5.52 17.07 -11.51
N GLY A 463 5.92 18.20 -10.91
CA GLY A 463 5.28 19.52 -11.07
C GLY A 463 3.91 19.63 -10.41
N LYS A 464 3.47 18.63 -9.66
CA LYS A 464 2.13 18.56 -9.03
C LYS A 464 2.17 18.99 -7.56
N PRO A 465 1.02 19.41 -6.96
CA PRO A 465 0.94 19.71 -5.52
C PRO A 465 1.35 18.51 -4.67
N LEU A 466 2.24 18.72 -3.71
CA LEU A 466 2.84 17.63 -2.92
C LEU A 466 1.83 16.84 -2.06
N LYS A 467 0.69 17.43 -1.70
CA LYS A 467 -0.40 16.78 -0.96
C LYS A 467 -1.06 15.65 -1.76
N ASP A 468 -1.36 15.91 -3.03
CA ASP A 468 -1.93 14.92 -3.94
C ASP A 468 -0.92 13.79 -4.18
N MET A 469 0.37 14.16 -4.30
CA MET A 469 1.47 13.21 -4.45
C MET A 469 1.59 12.29 -3.22
N ALA A 470 1.42 12.80 -2.00
CA ALA A 470 1.51 11.99 -0.80
C ALA A 470 0.39 10.96 -0.67
N ALA A 471 -0.83 11.37 -1.01
CA ALA A 471 -1.94 10.44 -1.03
C ALA A 471 -1.79 9.42 -2.18
N ALA A 472 -1.27 9.82 -3.35
CA ALA A 472 -0.95 8.91 -4.46
C ALA A 472 0.14 7.89 -4.09
N ALA A 473 1.20 8.32 -3.41
CA ALA A 473 2.24 7.43 -2.91
C ALA A 473 1.70 6.40 -1.90
N SER A 474 0.82 6.82 -0.98
CA SER A 474 0.11 5.91 -0.07
C SER A 474 -0.79 4.90 -0.80
N ALA A 475 -1.50 5.34 -1.84
CA ALA A 475 -2.33 4.47 -2.67
C ALA A 475 -1.49 3.45 -3.46
N TRP A 476 -0.37 3.89 -4.05
CA TRP A 476 0.61 3.06 -4.73
C TRP A 476 1.18 1.98 -3.79
N ALA A 477 1.63 2.37 -2.60
CA ALA A 477 2.17 1.45 -1.62
C ALA A 477 1.14 0.38 -1.22
N SER A 478 -0.13 0.78 -1.09
CA SER A 478 -1.25 -0.12 -0.77
C SER A 478 -1.55 -1.10 -1.91
N LEU A 479 -1.62 -0.61 -3.16
CA LEU A 479 -1.88 -1.43 -4.35
C LEU A 479 -0.79 -2.50 -4.53
N TRP A 480 0.47 -2.09 -4.46
CA TRP A 480 1.60 -2.99 -4.63
C TRP A 480 1.93 -3.79 -3.36
N ARG A 481 1.33 -3.46 -2.21
CA ARG A 481 1.62 -4.03 -0.88
C ARG A 481 3.09 -3.87 -0.53
N ILE A 482 3.58 -2.64 -0.56
CA ILE A 482 4.94 -2.25 -0.25
C ILE A 482 4.94 -1.52 1.10
N PRO A 483 5.56 -2.09 2.15
CA PRO A 483 5.74 -1.36 3.41
C PRO A 483 6.70 -0.18 3.18
N GLN A 484 6.23 1.05 3.41
CA GLN A 484 7.04 2.26 3.20
C GLN A 484 8.11 2.42 4.28
N PHE A 485 7.76 2.32 5.57
CA PHE A 485 8.67 2.61 6.68
C PHE A 485 9.15 1.32 7.37
N HIS A 486 10.46 1.20 7.59
CA HIS A 486 11.04 0.07 8.31
C HIS A 486 12.25 0.49 9.15
N PHE A 487 12.17 0.33 10.47
CA PHE A 487 13.29 0.59 11.38
C PHE A 487 14.34 -0.52 11.30
N ILE A 488 15.61 -0.13 11.36
CA ILE A 488 16.78 -0.99 11.28
C ILE A 488 17.56 -0.85 12.59
N GLY A 489 17.97 -1.97 13.20
CA GLY A 489 18.88 -1.95 14.35
C GLY A 489 18.34 -1.26 15.62
N LEU A 490 17.03 -1.06 15.74
CA LEU A 490 16.41 -0.34 16.87
C LEU A 490 15.52 -1.27 17.71
N PRO A 491 15.32 -0.97 19.01
CA PRO A 491 14.38 -1.69 19.85
C PRO A 491 12.95 -1.70 19.31
N THR A 492 12.17 -2.72 19.67
CA THR A 492 10.89 -2.97 19.00
C THR A 492 9.83 -1.90 19.31
N VAL A 493 9.33 -1.22 18.28
CA VAL A 493 8.21 -0.27 18.38
C VAL A 493 6.95 -0.92 18.98
N GLY A 494 6.79 -2.24 18.84
CA GLY A 494 5.72 -2.98 19.50
C GLY A 494 5.79 -2.88 21.03
N ALA A 495 6.97 -3.08 21.63
CA ALA A 495 7.15 -2.92 23.08
C ALA A 495 6.98 -1.46 23.49
N TYR A 496 7.53 -0.52 22.72
CA TYR A 496 7.33 0.93 22.94
C TYR A 496 5.84 1.29 23.02
N ARG A 497 5.02 0.82 22.05
CA ARG A 497 3.58 1.08 22.01
C ARG A 497 2.81 0.42 23.15
N GLU A 498 3.19 -0.78 23.59
CA GLU A 498 2.54 -1.45 24.71
C GLU A 498 2.92 -0.81 26.05
N CYS A 499 4.18 -0.44 26.26
CA CYS A 499 4.62 0.38 27.41
C CYS A 499 3.85 1.71 27.46
N ARG A 500 3.60 2.34 26.30
CA ARG A 500 2.78 3.54 26.19
C ARG A 500 1.30 3.34 26.54
N ARG A 501 0.82 2.11 26.70
CA ARG A 501 -0.54 1.90 27.24
C ARG A 501 -0.54 2.10 28.76
N ILE A 502 0.59 1.84 29.41
CA ILE A 502 0.74 1.83 30.88
C ILE A 502 1.05 3.25 31.34
N ARG A 503 -0.02 3.98 31.70
CA ARG A 503 0.02 5.35 32.21
C ARG A 503 -0.14 5.35 33.73
N SER A 504 0.59 6.23 34.42
CA SER A 504 0.40 6.50 35.86
C SER A 504 0.54 5.25 36.75
N ARG A 505 1.31 4.25 36.30
CA ARG A 505 1.50 2.98 37.01
C ARG A 505 2.96 2.57 36.88
N SER A 506 3.61 2.34 38.01
CA SER A 506 4.98 1.84 38.08
C SER A 506 5.01 0.34 37.83
N LEU A 507 5.95 -0.11 37.01
CA LEU A 507 6.24 -1.53 36.79
C LEU A 507 7.27 -2.08 37.77
N THR A 508 7.84 -1.26 38.66
CA THR A 508 8.96 -1.68 39.53
C THR A 508 8.63 -2.95 40.33
N GLY A 509 7.49 -2.98 41.02
CA GLY A 509 7.08 -4.16 41.78
C GLY A 509 6.66 -5.37 40.92
N ALA A 510 6.22 -5.13 39.68
CA ALA A 510 5.69 -6.16 38.80
C ALA A 510 6.75 -6.79 37.89
N LEU A 511 7.69 -6.01 37.36
CA LEU A 511 8.64 -6.40 36.32
C LEU A 511 10.06 -5.86 36.57
N GLY A 512 10.31 -5.24 37.72
CA GLY A 512 11.60 -4.68 38.11
C GLY A 512 11.85 -3.26 37.61
N GLU A 513 12.89 -2.64 38.18
CA GLU A 513 13.28 -1.25 37.91
C GLU A 513 13.66 -1.02 36.45
N GLN A 514 14.37 -1.95 35.83
CA GLN A 514 14.75 -1.83 34.42
C GLN A 514 13.52 -1.79 33.49
N ALA A 515 12.49 -2.58 33.77
CA ALA A 515 11.25 -2.54 33.00
C ALA A 515 10.50 -1.22 33.20
N GLU A 516 10.55 -0.67 34.42
CA GLU A 516 10.00 0.66 34.70
C GLU A 516 10.75 1.76 33.94
N ARG A 517 12.09 1.72 33.86
CA ARG A 517 12.88 2.67 33.05
C ARG A 517 12.45 2.65 31.59
N VAL A 518 12.27 1.46 31.00
CA VAL A 518 11.77 1.32 29.62
C VAL A 518 10.36 1.90 29.47
N ARG A 519 9.44 1.57 30.39
CA ARG A 519 8.06 2.07 30.34
C ARG A 519 8.00 3.58 30.54
N TYR A 520 8.77 4.11 31.47
CA TYR A 520 8.86 5.54 31.78
C TYR A 520 9.32 6.34 30.58
N ALA A 521 10.42 5.92 29.93
CA ALA A 521 10.90 6.57 28.71
C ALA A 521 9.83 6.52 27.60
N ALA A 522 9.21 5.35 27.40
CA ALA A 522 8.16 5.19 26.40
C ALA A 522 6.95 6.10 26.67
N ASP A 523 6.52 6.21 27.93
CA ASP A 523 5.36 6.99 28.36
C ASP A 523 5.54 8.49 28.10
N HIS A 524 6.72 9.02 28.44
CA HIS A 524 7.11 10.41 28.18
C HIS A 524 7.36 10.69 26.69
N GLY A 525 7.45 9.65 25.86
CA GLY A 525 7.78 9.79 24.44
C GLY A 525 9.25 10.09 24.19
N ASP A 526 10.13 9.83 25.17
CA ASP A 526 11.56 9.95 24.96
C ASP A 526 12.11 8.67 24.33
N PHE A 527 12.12 8.67 23.00
CA PHE A 527 12.58 7.51 22.25
C PHE A 527 14.09 7.26 22.40
N ALA A 528 14.90 8.29 22.71
CA ALA A 528 16.33 8.12 22.95
C ALA A 528 16.58 7.33 24.24
N ALA A 529 15.97 7.76 25.35
CA ALA A 529 16.01 7.05 26.62
C ALA A 529 15.38 5.64 26.52
N TYR A 530 14.36 5.47 25.67
CA TYR A 530 13.79 4.15 25.40
C TYR A 530 14.78 3.21 24.70
N ILE A 531 15.57 3.73 23.75
CA ILE A 531 16.63 2.94 23.10
C ILE A 531 17.66 2.51 24.15
N GLU A 532 18.13 3.45 24.97
CA GLU A 532 19.08 3.19 26.04
C GLU A 532 18.57 2.13 27.03
N ALA A 533 17.37 2.32 27.56
CA ALA A 533 16.77 1.42 28.55
C ALA A 533 16.48 0.01 27.99
N GLN A 534 16.41 -0.17 26.67
CA GLN A 534 16.27 -1.48 26.04
C GLN A 534 17.61 -2.20 25.81
N GLY A 535 18.73 -1.59 26.18
CA GLY A 535 20.09 -2.11 25.96
C GLY A 535 20.80 -1.50 24.74
N GLY A 536 20.30 -0.37 24.21
CA GLY A 536 20.95 0.37 23.12
C GLY A 536 20.52 -0.06 21.70
N ALA A 537 21.15 0.56 20.70
CA ALA A 537 20.97 0.19 19.31
C ALA A 537 21.69 -1.15 18.99
N ASN A 538 21.18 -1.86 17.99
CA ASN A 538 21.66 -3.16 17.50
C ASN A 538 21.62 -4.31 18.52
N VAL A 539 21.01 -4.11 19.70
CA VAL A 539 20.76 -5.17 20.67
C VAL A 539 19.85 -6.25 20.06
N ALA A 540 20.28 -7.52 20.21
CA ALA A 540 19.50 -8.65 19.74
C ALA A 540 18.11 -8.67 20.40
N ARG A 541 17.07 -9.00 19.63
CA ARG A 541 15.68 -8.96 20.12
C ARG A 541 15.43 -9.80 21.38
N LYS A 542 16.16 -10.90 21.55
CA LYS A 542 16.07 -11.76 22.74
C LYS A 542 16.66 -11.12 23.99
N CYS A 543 17.56 -10.15 23.84
CA CYS A 543 18.25 -9.43 24.91
C CYS A 543 17.63 -8.06 25.23
N GLN A 544 16.60 -7.63 24.49
CA GLN A 544 15.87 -6.39 24.81
C GLN A 544 15.17 -6.52 26.16
N SER A 545 15.40 -5.58 27.07
CA SER A 545 14.93 -5.63 28.46
C SER A 545 13.43 -5.88 28.59
N VAL A 546 12.60 -5.23 27.76
CA VAL A 546 11.14 -5.42 27.76
C VAL A 546 10.66 -5.89 26.40
N ARG A 547 9.84 -6.95 26.39
CA ARG A 547 9.30 -7.57 25.19
C ARG A 547 7.79 -7.70 25.25
N VAL A 548 7.16 -7.69 24.08
CA VAL A 548 5.71 -7.91 23.94
C VAL A 548 5.38 -9.36 24.26
N ALA A 549 4.52 -9.57 25.25
CA ALA A 549 3.91 -10.85 25.57
C ALA A 549 2.78 -11.16 24.57
N ARG A 550 2.77 -12.40 24.07
CA ARG A 550 1.73 -12.91 23.18
C ARG A 550 1.18 -14.21 23.74
N ALA A 551 -0.13 -14.41 23.61
CA ALA A 551 -0.80 -15.64 23.99
C ALA A 551 -1.60 -16.19 22.80
N ALA A 552 -1.74 -17.52 22.77
CA ALA A 552 -2.69 -18.18 21.91
C ALA A 552 -4.11 -17.80 22.34
N SER A 553 -4.95 -17.47 21.36
CA SER A 553 -6.38 -17.32 21.54
C SER A 553 -7.02 -18.70 21.61
N GLU A 554 -7.97 -18.90 22.53
CA GLU A 554 -8.82 -20.10 22.56
C GLU A 554 -9.64 -20.26 21.26
N ARG A 555 -9.97 -19.14 20.61
CA ARG A 555 -10.61 -19.15 19.28
C ARG A 555 -9.58 -19.35 18.18
N LEU A 556 -9.86 -20.31 17.30
CA LEU A 556 -9.17 -20.50 16.03
C LEU A 556 -9.68 -19.52 14.97
N ASN A 557 -8.91 -19.34 13.89
CA ASN A 557 -9.38 -18.60 12.71
C ASN A 557 -10.27 -19.49 11.81
N ALA A 558 -10.76 -18.94 10.71
CA ALA A 558 -11.64 -19.66 9.76
C ALA A 558 -10.97 -20.84 9.02
N TYR A 559 -9.71 -21.15 9.33
CA TYR A 559 -8.92 -22.22 8.74
C TYR A 559 -8.27 -23.08 9.84
N ASP A 560 -8.88 -23.11 11.04
CA ASP A 560 -8.46 -23.88 12.21
C ASP A 560 -7.05 -23.59 12.72
N GLU A 561 -6.52 -22.39 12.48
CA GLU A 561 -5.23 -22.00 13.03
C GLU A 561 -5.39 -21.20 14.32
N THR A 562 -4.45 -21.45 15.23
CA THR A 562 -4.31 -20.68 16.47
C THR A 562 -4.05 -19.21 16.17
N ILE A 563 -4.90 -18.32 16.70
CA ILE A 563 -4.71 -16.87 16.59
C ILE A 563 -3.79 -16.41 17.72
N VAL A 564 -2.60 -15.92 17.38
CA VAL A 564 -1.68 -15.34 18.39
C VAL A 564 -2.00 -13.87 18.62
N ARG A 565 -2.41 -13.50 19.84
CA ARG A 565 -2.77 -12.13 20.22
C ARG A 565 -1.70 -11.52 21.14
N THR A 566 -1.55 -10.20 21.06
CA THR A 566 -0.76 -9.46 22.05
C THR A 566 -1.58 -9.31 23.31
N VAL A 567 -1.03 -9.70 24.47
CA VAL A 567 -1.72 -9.66 25.76
C VAL A 567 -1.09 -8.66 26.75
N GLY A 568 0.19 -8.36 26.57
CA GLY A 568 0.94 -7.61 27.57
C GLY A 568 2.39 -7.36 27.19
N ILE A 569 3.18 -7.11 28.21
CA ILE A 569 4.64 -7.06 28.16
C ILE A 569 5.23 -7.93 29.26
N PHE A 570 6.47 -8.35 29.09
CA PHE A 570 7.26 -9.01 30.12
C PHE A 570 8.69 -8.44 30.13
N SER A 571 9.35 -8.57 31.27
CA SER A 571 10.77 -8.26 31.44
C SER A 571 11.60 -9.51 31.19
N VAL A 572 12.68 -9.40 30.42
CA VAL A 572 13.60 -10.53 30.20
C VAL A 572 14.23 -10.99 31.53
N GLN A 573 14.49 -10.06 32.45
CA GLN A 573 15.05 -10.38 33.77
C GLN A 573 14.08 -11.18 34.65
N CYS A 574 12.76 -10.95 34.52
CA CYS A 574 11.75 -11.65 35.30
C CYS A 574 11.18 -12.91 34.63
N GLY A 575 11.63 -13.22 33.41
CA GLY A 575 11.11 -14.34 32.62
C GLY A 575 9.80 -14.03 31.86
N SER A 576 9.50 -14.87 30.87
CA SER A 576 8.31 -14.73 30.02
C SER A 576 6.98 -15.05 30.73
N GLU A 577 7.04 -15.81 31.83
CA GLU A 577 5.85 -16.20 32.60
C GLU A 577 5.23 -15.01 33.35
N ARG A 578 6.06 -14.04 33.74
CA ARG A 578 5.59 -12.84 34.46
C ARG A 578 5.15 -11.77 33.48
N VAL A 579 3.90 -11.88 33.02
CA VAL A 579 3.29 -10.94 32.07
C VAL A 579 2.53 -9.83 32.80
N PHE A 580 2.84 -8.57 32.45
CA PHE A 580 2.00 -7.43 32.80
C PHE A 580 0.96 -7.20 31.69
N PRO A 581 -0.35 -7.38 31.97
CA PRO A 581 -1.40 -7.27 30.97
C PRO A 581 -1.63 -5.82 30.54
N THR A 582 -1.68 -5.57 29.24
CA THR A 582 -1.93 -4.23 28.65
C THR A 582 -3.25 -4.15 27.89
N ARG A 583 -3.94 -5.29 27.73
CA ARG A 583 -5.18 -5.44 26.95
C ARG A 583 -6.19 -6.28 27.74
N PRO A 584 -6.69 -5.77 28.87
CA PRO A 584 -7.60 -6.53 29.74
C PRO A 584 -9.00 -6.73 29.14
N ASP A 585 -9.37 -5.92 28.16
CA ASP A 585 -10.71 -5.89 27.56
C ASP A 585 -10.74 -6.56 26.18
N GLU A 586 -11.83 -7.27 25.91
CA GLU A 586 -12.18 -7.76 24.57
C GLU A 586 -13.32 -6.91 23.99
N TRP A 587 -13.16 -6.48 22.74
CA TRP A 587 -14.11 -5.62 22.04
C TRP A 587 -14.54 -6.29 20.73
N ARG A 588 -15.82 -6.14 20.38
CA ARG A 588 -16.38 -6.58 19.09
C ARG A 588 -16.95 -5.40 18.33
N ILE A 589 -16.84 -5.44 16.99
CA ILE A 589 -17.45 -4.43 16.12
C ILE A 589 -18.93 -4.77 15.95
N VAL A 590 -19.81 -3.83 16.27
CA VAL A 590 -21.27 -3.95 16.12
C VAL A 590 -21.82 -2.83 15.24
N ALA A 591 -23.00 -3.01 14.67
CA ALA A 591 -23.70 -1.91 14.00
C ALA A 591 -24.10 -0.85 15.03
N LYS A 592 -24.04 0.43 14.64
CA LYS A 592 -24.64 1.50 15.46
C LYS A 592 -26.12 1.24 15.63
N ASN A 593 -26.63 1.47 16.84
CA ASN A 593 -28.06 1.54 17.03
C ASN A 593 -28.58 2.74 16.22
N ARG A 594 -29.57 2.53 15.35
CA ARG A 594 -30.35 3.65 14.83
C ARG A 594 -31.05 4.24 16.04
N THR A 595 -30.53 5.33 16.61
CA THR A 595 -31.32 6.13 17.52
C THR A 595 -32.55 6.55 16.74
N THR A 596 -33.71 6.09 17.20
CA THR A 596 -35.01 6.66 16.85
C THR A 596 -35.01 8.10 17.34
N HIS A 597 -34.37 9.00 16.61
CA HIS A 597 -34.88 10.36 16.53
C HIS A 597 -36.17 10.24 15.72
N HIS A 598 -37.31 10.40 16.40
CA HIS A 598 -38.60 10.55 15.76
C HIS A 598 -38.53 11.79 14.85
N ASP A 599 -38.32 11.58 13.56
CA ASP A 599 -38.95 12.36 12.50
C ASP A 599 -39.91 11.42 11.78
N GLU A 600 -41.21 11.61 12.01
CA GLU A 600 -42.31 10.73 11.59
C GLU A 600 -42.69 10.84 10.09
N THR A 601 -41.80 11.24 9.21
CA THR A 601 -42.16 11.47 7.79
C THR A 601 -41.18 10.87 6.80
N ASP A 602 -40.90 9.57 6.91
CA ASP A 602 -40.53 8.78 5.71
C ASP A 602 -40.75 7.27 5.89
N ARG A 603 -41.99 6.86 6.18
CA ARG A 603 -42.41 5.45 6.09
C ARG A 603 -43.01 5.18 4.72
N GLN A 604 -42.19 5.06 3.67
CA GLN A 604 -42.51 4.27 2.46
C GLN A 604 -41.36 4.20 1.45
N ARG A 605 -40.22 3.58 1.82
CA ARG A 605 -39.37 2.88 0.84
C ARG A 605 -38.93 1.53 1.37
N SER A 606 -39.51 0.49 0.77
CA SER A 606 -39.15 -0.91 0.99
C SER A 606 -37.67 -1.11 0.65
N ALA A 607 -36.83 -1.31 1.68
CA ALA A 607 -35.44 -1.69 1.51
C ALA A 607 -35.36 -3.22 1.51
N LEU A 608 -34.94 -3.77 0.36
CA LEU A 608 -34.68 -5.20 0.17
C LEU A 608 -33.64 -5.73 1.19
N PRO A 609 -33.81 -6.95 1.72
CA PRO A 609 -32.92 -7.50 2.73
C PRO A 609 -31.60 -7.95 2.09
N TRP A 610 -30.48 -7.49 2.66
CA TRP A 610 -29.17 -8.10 2.44
C TRP A 610 -28.62 -8.57 3.79
N SER A 611 -28.88 -9.84 4.10
CA SER A 611 -28.15 -10.58 5.12
C SER A 611 -27.62 -11.88 4.52
N SER A 612 -26.37 -12.21 4.83
CA SER A 612 -25.91 -13.60 4.91
C SER A 612 -24.79 -13.73 5.93
N VAL A 613 -25.08 -13.37 7.19
CA VAL A 613 -24.32 -13.90 8.34
C VAL A 613 -25.29 -14.08 9.50
N ASN A 614 -25.65 -15.33 9.78
CA ASN A 614 -26.20 -15.75 11.06
C ASN A 614 -25.03 -15.78 12.05
N ASN A 615 -25.11 -14.99 13.13
CA ASN A 615 -24.12 -15.02 14.20
C ASN A 615 -24.87 -15.11 15.54
N CYS A 616 -25.66 -16.17 15.68
CA CYS A 616 -26.25 -16.59 16.94
C CYS A 616 -25.42 -17.74 17.51
N GLY A 617 -24.67 -17.48 18.59
CA GLY A 617 -24.10 -18.52 19.45
C GLY A 617 -24.94 -18.63 20.72
N GLY A 618 -25.52 -19.81 20.94
CA GLY A 618 -26.36 -20.12 22.09
C GLY A 618 -25.62 -20.05 23.43
N ARG A 619 -26.40 -19.84 24.50
CA ARG A 619 -25.95 -19.87 25.90
C ARG A 619 -25.44 -21.27 26.24
N ILE A 620 -24.20 -21.38 26.73
CA ILE A 620 -23.73 -22.56 27.49
C ILE A 620 -23.10 -22.05 28.79
N SER A 621 -23.43 -22.73 29.89
CA SER A 621 -23.19 -22.36 31.28
C SER A 621 -21.72 -22.36 31.68
N ARG A 622 -21.43 -21.49 32.66
CA ARG A 622 -20.16 -21.34 33.37
C ARG A 622 -19.77 -22.61 34.14
N ALA A 623 -18.52 -23.02 34.00
CA ALA A 623 -17.77 -23.72 35.03
C ALA A 623 -16.50 -22.91 35.37
N ALA A 624 -16.06 -23.02 36.62
CA ALA A 624 -15.30 -22.02 37.38
C ALA A 624 -13.94 -21.59 36.77
N LEU A 625 -13.77 -20.27 36.61
CA LEU A 625 -12.45 -19.62 36.55
C LEU A 625 -12.02 -19.24 37.97
N PRO A 626 -10.75 -19.43 38.37
CA PRO A 626 -10.25 -18.93 39.64
C PRO A 626 -10.38 -17.40 39.73
N SER A 627 -10.93 -16.94 40.85
CA SER A 627 -11.13 -15.55 41.19
C SER A 627 -9.80 -14.87 41.56
N SER A 628 -9.38 -13.86 40.79
CA SER A 628 -8.83 -12.58 41.28
C SER A 628 -8.42 -11.65 40.11
N TYR A 629 -9.38 -11.32 39.22
CA TYR A 629 -9.21 -10.28 38.18
C TYR A 629 -10.14 -9.07 38.42
N ARG A 630 -10.61 -8.86 39.66
CA ARG A 630 -11.55 -7.77 39.98
C ARG A 630 -10.86 -6.42 40.28
N ASP A 631 -9.59 -6.42 40.64
CA ASP A 631 -8.91 -5.20 41.15
C ASP A 631 -7.85 -4.59 40.20
N ILE A 632 -7.89 -4.91 38.90
CA ILE A 632 -7.01 -4.25 37.92
C ILE A 632 -7.75 -3.05 37.31
N PRO A 633 -7.40 -1.79 37.66
CA PRO A 633 -7.98 -0.62 37.02
C PRO A 633 -7.73 -0.65 35.51
N ARG A 634 -8.82 -0.47 34.76
CA ARG A 634 -8.91 -0.52 33.31
C ARG A 634 -7.92 0.46 32.69
N VAL A 635 -7.21 0.02 31.65
CA VAL A 635 -6.26 0.84 30.90
C VAL A 635 -6.85 1.16 29.53
N PRO A 636 -7.40 2.36 29.29
CA PRO A 636 -7.99 2.65 27.99
C PRO A 636 -6.92 2.90 26.94
N SER A 637 -7.11 2.27 25.78
CA SER A 637 -6.32 2.54 24.60
C SER A 637 -6.48 4.01 24.16
N ALA A 638 -5.37 4.66 23.85
CA ALA A 638 -5.26 6.02 23.31
C ALA A 638 -5.59 7.21 24.23
N ARG A 639 -5.38 7.10 25.56
CA ARG A 639 -5.40 8.28 26.44
C ARG A 639 -4.18 9.19 26.18
N LEU A 640 -4.44 10.50 26.16
CA LEU A 640 -3.43 11.57 26.13
C LEU A 640 -2.39 11.40 27.26
N THR A 641 -1.13 11.75 26.99
CA THR A 641 -0.07 11.84 28.03
C THR A 641 -0.47 12.84 29.12
N ASN A 642 0.19 12.84 30.30
CA ASN A 642 -0.11 13.83 31.35
C ASN A 642 -0.01 15.27 30.79
N PHE A 643 1.11 15.59 30.14
CA PHE A 643 1.32 16.87 29.46
C PHE A 643 0.21 17.21 28.45
N GLN A 644 -0.21 16.22 27.64
CA GLN A 644 -1.30 16.41 26.69
C GLN A 644 -2.66 16.59 27.39
N ARG A 645 -2.92 15.91 28.51
CA ARG A 645 -4.16 16.10 29.29
C ARG A 645 -4.22 17.49 29.91
N ASP A 646 -3.12 17.97 30.45
CA ASP A 646 -3.04 19.31 31.04
C ASP A 646 -3.28 20.37 29.95
N LYS A 647 -2.68 20.17 28.77
CA LYS A 647 -2.92 21.03 27.60
C LYS A 647 -4.38 20.97 27.13
N LEU A 648 -4.98 19.77 27.04
CA LEU A 648 -6.39 19.59 26.67
C LEU A 648 -7.36 20.28 27.63
N ALA A 649 -7.09 20.19 28.93
CA ALA A 649 -7.88 20.83 29.97
C ALA A 649 -7.88 22.37 29.80
N SER A 650 -6.73 22.95 29.46
CA SER A 650 -6.62 24.39 29.17
C SER A 650 -7.20 24.82 27.82
N LEU A 651 -7.28 23.91 26.84
CA LEU A 651 -7.68 24.21 25.46
C LEU A 651 -9.19 24.42 25.30
N GLY A 652 -10.01 23.62 25.99
CA GLY A 652 -11.47 23.67 25.88
C GLY A 652 -12.07 25.06 26.19
N PRO A 653 -11.74 25.67 27.34
CA PRO A 653 -12.20 27.02 27.67
C PRO A 653 -11.71 28.10 26.69
N ARG A 654 -10.45 28.01 26.23
CA ARG A 654 -9.84 28.97 25.27
C ARG A 654 -10.50 28.95 23.90
N LEU A 655 -10.92 27.78 23.42
CA LEU A 655 -11.65 27.65 22.15
C LEU A 655 -13.08 28.21 22.26
N ARG A 656 -13.76 27.96 23.40
CA ARG A 656 -15.11 28.51 23.66
C ARG A 656 -15.11 30.04 23.74
N GLN A 657 -14.10 30.65 24.34
CA GLN A 657 -13.94 32.11 24.38
C GLN A 657 -13.82 32.74 22.99
N ARG A 658 -13.53 31.95 21.95
CA ARG A 658 -13.41 32.39 20.55
C ARG A 658 -14.56 31.91 19.66
N GLY A 659 -15.62 31.34 20.24
CA GLY A 659 -16.76 30.79 19.49
C GLY A 659 -16.44 29.53 18.69
N ILE A 660 -15.29 28.88 18.92
CA ILE A 660 -14.87 27.70 18.15
C ILE A 660 -15.36 26.43 18.85
N HIS A 661 -16.26 25.71 18.18
CA HIS A 661 -16.79 24.44 18.67
C HIS A 661 -16.10 23.26 17.99
N LEU A 662 -15.26 22.56 18.77
CA LEU A 662 -14.58 21.36 18.33
C LEU A 662 -15.09 20.12 19.05
N SER A 663 -15.29 19.05 18.28
CA SER A 663 -15.51 17.71 18.80
C SER A 663 -14.35 17.29 19.70
N ARG A 664 -14.59 16.27 20.53
CA ARG A 664 -13.58 15.80 21.49
C ARG A 664 -12.31 15.32 20.77
N TRP A 665 -12.44 14.59 19.67
CA TRP A 665 -11.28 14.06 18.94
C TRP A 665 -10.49 15.18 18.25
N GLU A 666 -11.12 16.25 17.77
CA GLU A 666 -10.44 17.42 17.19
C GLU A 666 -9.60 18.16 18.22
N ARG A 667 -10.12 18.32 19.44
CA ARG A 667 -9.35 18.88 20.57
C ARG A 667 -8.19 17.98 20.97
N GLU A 668 -8.42 16.67 21.04
CA GLU A 668 -7.35 15.70 21.29
C GLU A 668 -6.31 15.67 20.18
N ALA A 669 -6.69 15.95 18.93
CA ALA A 669 -5.79 16.07 17.79
C ALA A 669 -4.97 17.36 17.86
N LEU A 670 -5.58 18.51 18.16
CA LEU A 670 -4.90 19.80 18.36
C LEU A 670 -3.81 19.73 19.43
N VAL A 671 -4.15 19.14 20.59
CA VAL A 671 -3.22 18.93 21.70
C VAL A 671 -2.05 18.03 21.32
N ARG A 672 -2.26 17.13 20.35
CA ARG A 672 -1.20 16.28 19.80
C ARG A 672 -0.38 17.00 18.73
N GLY A 673 -0.75 18.22 18.31
CA GLY A 673 -0.07 19.02 17.29
C GLY A 673 -0.70 18.94 15.90
N ALA A 674 -1.91 18.39 15.75
CA ALA A 674 -2.64 18.42 14.49
C ALA A 674 -3.27 19.80 14.27
N ARG A 675 -3.43 20.21 13.00
CA ARG A 675 -4.25 21.36 12.65
C ARG A 675 -5.68 20.91 12.39
N VAL A 676 -6.65 21.70 12.82
CA VAL A 676 -8.07 21.42 12.59
C VAL A 676 -8.66 22.58 11.81
N SER A 677 -9.34 22.29 10.71
CA SER A 677 -10.04 23.29 9.91
C SER A 677 -11.50 23.35 10.36
N VAL A 678 -11.98 24.55 10.71
CA VAL A 678 -13.37 24.81 11.11
C VAL A 678 -13.87 25.98 10.28
N ASP A 679 -14.98 25.81 9.56
CA ASP A 679 -15.62 26.86 8.75
C ASP A 679 -14.65 27.60 7.80
N GLY A 680 -13.70 26.88 7.20
CA GLY A 680 -12.69 27.44 6.31
C GLY A 680 -11.48 28.09 6.98
N GLN A 681 -11.42 28.11 8.32
CA GLN A 681 -10.29 28.64 9.09
C GLN A 681 -9.42 27.52 9.68
N LEU A 682 -8.11 27.62 9.48
CA LEU A 682 -7.13 26.65 9.98
C LEU A 682 -6.70 27.02 11.42
N ILE A 683 -6.87 26.08 12.35
CA ILE A 683 -6.49 26.25 13.76
C ILE A 683 -5.21 25.46 14.03
N ASP A 684 -4.18 26.14 14.52
CA ASP A 684 -2.88 25.57 14.92
C ASP A 684 -2.51 26.00 16.35
N GLU A 685 -1.86 25.12 17.11
CA GLU A 685 -1.43 25.34 18.50
C GLU A 685 0.11 25.35 18.65
N ILE A 686 0.88 25.25 17.55
CA ILE A 686 2.33 25.01 17.57
C ILE A 686 3.16 26.25 17.95
N ARG A 687 2.60 27.47 17.97
CA ARG A 687 3.35 28.71 18.30
C ARG A 687 2.77 29.45 19.51
N ASN A 688 3.46 29.34 20.65
CA ASN A 688 3.41 30.23 21.82
C ASN A 688 2.09 30.98 22.11
N LYS A 689 1.14 30.29 22.76
CA LYS A 689 -0.02 30.84 23.50
C LYS A 689 -1.04 31.69 22.72
N ALA A 690 -0.84 32.03 21.45
CA ALA A 690 -1.88 32.67 20.64
C ALA A 690 -2.60 31.62 19.79
N ILE A 691 -3.91 31.44 20.00
CA ILE A 691 -4.76 30.95 18.91
C ILE A 691 -4.68 32.08 17.87
N SER A 692 -4.12 31.85 16.70
CA SER A 692 -4.08 32.85 15.64
C SER A 692 -4.93 32.33 14.50
N ALA A 693 -6.03 33.03 14.20
CA ALA A 693 -6.65 32.94 12.89
C ALA A 693 -5.66 33.61 11.95
N VAL A 694 -4.79 32.83 11.29
CA VAL A 694 -3.79 33.37 10.38
C VAL A 694 -4.36 33.26 8.97
N ASP A 695 -4.57 34.41 8.35
CA ASP A 695 -4.78 34.51 6.92
C ASP A 695 -3.48 34.11 6.19
N GLY A 696 -3.57 33.26 5.17
CA GLY A 696 -2.50 32.38 4.67
C GLY A 696 -1.25 33.05 4.08
N LYS A 697 -1.08 34.37 4.18
CA LYS A 697 -0.06 35.15 3.47
C LYS A 697 1.20 35.56 4.25
N ARG A 698 1.35 35.25 5.54
CA ARG A 698 2.43 35.83 6.39
C ARG A 698 3.35 34.85 7.14
N ILE A 699 3.77 33.74 6.51
CA ILE A 699 4.75 32.81 7.11
C ILE A 699 5.82 32.39 6.08
N MET A 700 6.55 33.34 5.48
CA MET A 700 7.65 33.01 4.55
C MET A 700 9.08 33.30 5.06
N ASP A 701 9.31 34.05 6.14
CA ASP A 701 10.69 34.53 6.43
C ASP A 701 11.28 34.14 7.79
N THR A 702 11.18 32.88 8.24
CA THR A 702 12.02 32.48 9.38
C THR A 702 12.40 31.00 9.41
N GLN A 703 13.72 30.75 9.35
CA GLN A 703 14.37 29.46 9.54
C GLN A 703 14.26 29.00 11.00
N VAL A 704 13.18 28.31 11.37
CA VAL A 704 13.13 27.54 12.63
C VAL A 704 12.35 26.25 12.44
N LEU A 705 13.01 25.11 12.74
CA LEU A 705 12.42 23.78 12.88
C LEU A 705 11.28 23.79 13.91
N HIS A 706 10.06 23.45 13.48
CA HIS A 706 8.93 23.21 14.38
C HIS A 706 8.66 21.69 14.48
N LEU A 707 8.83 21.16 15.70
CA LEU A 707 8.67 19.76 16.14
C LEU A 707 7.21 19.26 16.07
#